data_AF-A0A450RVJ8-F1
#
_entry.id   AF-A0A450RVJ8-F1
#
_cell.length_a   1.000
_cell.length_b   1.000
_cell.length_c   1.000
_cell.angle_alpha   90.00
_cell.angle_beta   90.00
_cell.angle_gamma   90.00
#
_symmetry.space_group_name_H-M   'P 1'
#
loop_
_entity.id
_entity.type
_entity.pdbx_description
1 polymer ?
#
loop_
_entity_poly.entity_id
_entity_poly.type
_entity_poly.pdbx_seq_one_letter_code
_entity_poly.pdbx_strand_id
1 'polypeptide(L)'
;MPNYTTFELRNIALVGHGGAGKTTLADVLLHKAGIIVTPGDVAKGTTVCDFDPQEKEHQRSLNSTLVSFDYDGKHINLIDTPGYPDFLGRAISVLPAVETAAVVVEARAGVEISGRRMMESAAKAGLCRMVIINKIDAEEIDTGDVMQQVRDTFGGQCLPLNLPAGGGSAIVDCFFAPSSDKETDFSSVSDAHTQIIEQVVEMDEELMEQYLEHGEDMEPAVLGNAFKKALREGHLIPVCFVSAQTGAGIAELLDILTKLMPNPREGNRVAFRKGKGDEAEKVTPTLDAEGNALAHVFKVSIDPFVGKLGVFRIHQGNITKDSQLFISGGRKPFKIGHLLKLRGKDTFELDAGIPGDLCAVAKVDEMTFDAVLHGSHDDDETQPPVTDAPTPMFGLAIQAKTRGDEQKLSDTLHKLDAEDPSFRIEQNASTRETVVRGLGELHLRIMLERMKERYNVEVNTRPPRIAYRETITAPAEGHHRHKKQTGGAGQFGEVFLRVEPLPRGEGFEFVDAIVGGVIPQQFIPAVEKGIRQVLESGAIAGYPVEDVRVTVYDGKYHPVDSKEVAFIAAGKKGFLDAVMKAKPIVLEPIVDIEVTVPQDNMGDVAGGLSGKRGKISGTTSLSGGMVIVSGQAPLSELEMYQSELKSMTGGAGSYTIELSHYDPVPANTQQQLMAEFKPGQEED
;
A
#
# COMPACT_ATOMS: atom_id res chain seq x y z
N MET A 1 -17.45 31.96 -9.30
CA MET A 1 -16.10 31.66 -9.87
C MET A 1 -15.09 31.77 -8.74
N PRO A 2 -14.07 30.91 -8.68
CA PRO A 2 -13.06 31.01 -7.62
C PRO A 2 -12.38 32.38 -7.64
N ASN A 3 -12.00 32.88 -6.45
CA ASN A 3 -11.33 34.18 -6.28
C ASN A 3 -9.85 34.14 -6.71
N TYR A 4 -9.39 33.02 -7.29
CA TYR A 4 -8.02 32.78 -7.70
C TYR A 4 -7.98 32.03 -9.04
N THR A 5 -6.82 32.06 -9.67
CA THR A 5 -6.50 31.37 -10.92
C THR A 5 -5.51 30.22 -10.67
N THR A 6 -5.31 29.35 -11.67
CA THR A 6 -4.34 28.25 -11.57
C THR A 6 -2.92 28.73 -11.25
N PHE A 7 -2.54 29.96 -11.61
CA PHE A 7 -1.21 30.53 -11.33
C PHE A 7 -0.97 30.82 -9.84
N GLU A 8 -2.05 31.00 -9.09
CA GLU A 8 -2.02 31.34 -7.67
C GLU A 8 -2.08 30.10 -6.77
N LEU A 9 -2.35 28.93 -7.33
CA LEU A 9 -2.39 27.65 -6.61
C LEU A 9 -0.99 27.16 -6.24
N ARG A 10 -0.86 26.61 -5.03
CA ARG A 10 0.29 25.84 -4.56
C ARG A 10 -0.22 24.58 -3.89
N ASN A 11 0.01 23.41 -4.49
CA ASN A 11 -0.34 22.14 -3.86
C ASN A 11 0.91 21.47 -3.30
N ILE A 12 0.95 21.30 -1.99
CA ILE A 12 2.11 20.79 -1.26
C ILE A 12 1.67 19.64 -0.34
N ALA A 13 2.45 18.56 -0.31
CA ALA A 13 2.30 17.50 0.67
C ALA A 13 3.42 17.59 1.71
N LEU A 14 3.08 17.62 3.00
CA LEU A 14 4.04 17.42 4.09
C LEU A 14 4.22 15.93 4.30
N VAL A 15 5.43 15.43 4.03
CA VAL A 15 5.78 14.00 4.10
C VAL A 15 7.03 13.83 4.95
N GLY A 16 7.30 12.63 5.47
CA GLY A 16 8.46 12.40 6.33
C GLY A 16 8.15 11.53 7.54
N HIS A 17 9.13 11.32 8.44
CA HIS A 17 8.98 10.38 9.54
C HIS A 17 7.95 10.78 10.60
N GLY A 18 7.47 9.79 11.36
CA GLY A 18 6.60 10.03 12.52
C GLY A 18 7.34 10.86 13.56
N GLY A 19 6.67 11.85 14.16
CA GLY A 19 7.31 12.71 15.17
C GLY A 19 8.11 13.90 14.62
N ALA A 20 8.40 13.97 13.31
CA ALA A 20 9.10 15.11 12.70
C ALA A 20 8.36 16.47 12.80
N GLY A 21 7.11 16.47 13.27
CA GLY A 21 6.31 17.68 13.52
C GLY A 21 5.53 18.19 12.30
N LYS A 22 5.19 17.33 11.34
CA LYS A 22 4.40 17.68 10.14
C LYS A 22 3.05 18.31 10.47
N THR A 23 2.27 17.65 11.32
CA THR A 23 0.96 18.12 11.79
C THR A 23 1.06 19.43 12.56
N THR A 24 2.05 19.56 13.44
CA THR A 24 2.31 20.81 14.18
C THR A 24 2.70 21.94 13.23
N LEU A 25 3.54 21.66 12.24
CA LEU A 25 3.94 22.63 11.22
C LEU A 25 2.73 23.11 10.40
N ALA A 26 1.83 22.19 10.00
CA ALA A 26 0.60 22.54 9.30
C ALA A 26 -0.28 23.51 10.12
N ASP A 27 -0.47 23.23 11.41
CA ASP A 27 -1.24 24.10 12.31
C ASP A 27 -0.58 25.47 12.50
N VAL A 28 0.74 25.53 12.62
CA VAL A 28 1.48 26.78 12.77
C VAL A 28 1.40 27.63 11.50
N LEU A 29 1.45 27.02 10.32
CA LEU A 29 1.23 27.70 9.04
C LEU A 29 -0.20 28.26 8.95
N LEU A 30 -1.22 27.48 9.34
CA LEU A 30 -2.60 27.94 9.40
C LEU A 30 -2.78 29.13 10.37
N HIS A 31 -2.12 29.08 11.53
CA HIS A 31 -2.14 30.17 12.49
C HIS A 31 -1.47 31.43 11.93
N LYS A 32 -0.30 31.29 11.30
CA LYS A 32 0.44 32.41 10.70
C LYS A 32 -0.33 33.04 9.53
N ALA A 33 -1.09 32.25 8.79
CA ALA A 33 -2.01 32.73 7.75
C ALA A 33 -3.31 33.34 8.30
N GLY A 34 -3.52 33.34 9.63
CA GLY A 34 -4.70 33.92 10.28
C GLY A 34 -5.96 33.07 10.17
N ILE A 35 -5.83 31.78 9.80
CA ILE A 35 -6.97 30.86 9.65
C ILE A 35 -7.47 30.32 10.99
N ILE A 36 -6.53 30.08 11.92
CA ILE A 36 -6.84 29.65 13.28
C ILE A 36 -6.23 30.63 14.29
N VAL A 37 -6.87 30.77 15.45
CA VAL A 37 -6.47 31.74 16.48
C VAL A 37 -5.26 31.26 17.29
N THR A 38 -5.08 29.95 17.43
CA THR A 38 -3.97 29.36 18.19
C THR A 38 -3.60 28.03 17.56
N PRO A 39 -2.30 27.71 17.41
CA PRO A 39 -1.87 26.39 16.95
C PRO A 39 -2.40 25.29 17.88
N GLY A 40 -2.83 24.17 17.29
CA GLY A 40 -3.25 23.00 18.04
C GLY A 40 -2.08 22.21 18.62
N ASP A 41 -2.40 21.22 19.44
CA ASP A 41 -1.43 20.36 20.13
C ASP A 41 -1.87 18.90 19.95
N VAL A 42 -0.96 18.08 19.43
CA VAL A 42 -1.19 16.66 19.13
C VAL A 42 -1.52 15.89 20.42
N ALA A 43 -0.81 16.16 21.51
CA ALA A 43 -1.03 15.47 22.77
C ALA A 43 -2.39 15.83 23.40
N LYS A 44 -2.92 17.03 23.09
CA LYS A 44 -4.25 17.48 23.53
C LYS A 44 -5.36 17.14 22.53
N GLY A 45 -5.04 16.59 21.35
CA GLY A 45 -6.01 16.26 20.30
C GLY A 45 -6.76 17.48 19.75
N THR A 46 -6.12 18.65 19.74
CA THR A 46 -6.71 19.92 19.30
C THR A 46 -6.23 20.39 17.93
N THR A 47 -5.41 19.61 17.24
CA THR A 47 -4.90 19.97 15.91
C THR A 47 -6.01 19.95 14.86
N VAL A 48 -5.82 20.73 13.78
CA VAL A 48 -6.78 20.78 12.67
C VAL A 48 -6.72 19.51 11.83
N CYS A 49 -5.52 18.93 11.71
CA CYS A 49 -5.27 17.78 10.83
C CYS A 49 -5.67 16.43 11.45
N ASP A 50 -5.44 16.23 12.75
CA ASP A 50 -5.75 14.98 13.47
C ASP A 50 -7.11 15.08 14.18
N PHE A 51 -8.17 15.15 13.38
CA PHE A 51 -9.53 15.29 13.91
C PHE A 51 -10.25 13.97 14.13
N ASP A 52 -9.77 12.86 13.57
CA ASP A 52 -10.35 11.53 13.75
C ASP A 52 -10.16 11.04 15.20
N PRO A 53 -11.15 10.40 15.82
CA PRO A 53 -11.02 9.87 17.18
C PRO A 53 -9.80 8.95 17.38
N GLN A 54 -9.48 8.10 16.41
CA GLN A 54 -8.35 7.18 16.51
C GLN A 54 -7.01 7.95 16.49
N GLU A 55 -6.91 9.03 15.72
CA GLU A 55 -5.69 9.84 15.67
C GLU A 55 -5.43 10.54 17.00
N LYS A 56 -6.49 10.99 17.67
CA LYS A 56 -6.43 11.60 19.00
C LYS A 56 -6.03 10.59 20.07
N GLU A 57 -6.57 9.38 20.01
CA GLU A 57 -6.24 8.31 20.95
C GLU A 57 -4.79 7.84 20.79
N HIS A 58 -4.35 7.60 19.55
CA HIS A 58 -3.00 7.13 19.25
C HIS A 58 -1.94 8.25 19.20
N GLN A 59 -2.37 9.50 19.37
CA GLN A 59 -1.58 10.74 19.32
C GLN A 59 -0.66 10.79 18.09
N ARG A 60 -1.20 10.40 16.93
CA ARG A 60 -0.49 10.36 15.65
C ARG A 60 -1.48 10.42 14.49
N SER A 61 -1.04 10.99 13.38
CA SER A 61 -1.79 10.97 12.14
C SER A 61 -1.87 9.55 11.57
N LEU A 62 -3.07 9.15 11.17
CA LEU A 62 -3.39 7.85 10.57
C LEU A 62 -3.99 8.02 9.16
N ASN A 63 -4.54 9.21 8.87
CA ASN A 63 -5.11 9.59 7.59
C ASN A 63 -4.32 10.78 7.02
N SER A 64 -4.30 10.92 5.70
CA SER A 64 -3.75 12.13 5.06
C SER A 64 -4.80 13.23 5.07
N THR A 65 -4.55 14.38 5.68
CA THR A 65 -5.56 15.44 5.86
C THR A 65 -5.27 16.66 4.98
N LEU A 66 -6.28 17.10 4.23
CA LEU A 66 -6.21 18.29 3.38
C LEU A 66 -6.64 19.54 4.19
N VAL A 67 -5.79 20.55 4.18
CA VAL A 67 -6.08 21.90 4.66
C VAL A 67 -5.74 22.92 3.58
N SER A 68 -6.39 24.07 3.60
CA SER A 68 -6.18 25.12 2.61
C SER A 68 -6.24 26.50 3.23
N PHE A 69 -5.44 27.44 2.74
CA PHE A 69 -5.39 28.82 3.22
C PHE A 69 -4.88 29.79 2.16
N ASP A 70 -5.26 31.06 2.29
CA ASP A 70 -4.78 32.14 1.43
C ASP A 70 -3.64 32.89 2.13
N TYR A 71 -2.55 33.14 1.41
CA TYR A 71 -1.41 33.91 1.91
C TYR A 71 -0.71 34.63 0.74
N ASP A 72 -0.42 35.92 0.91
CA ASP A 72 0.27 36.77 -0.09
C ASP A 72 -0.30 36.66 -1.53
N GLY A 73 -1.63 36.67 -1.66
CA GLY A 73 -2.32 36.54 -2.95
C GLY A 73 -2.20 35.16 -3.61
N LYS A 74 -1.72 34.14 -2.88
CA LYS A 74 -1.68 32.74 -3.30
C LYS A 74 -2.66 31.90 -2.50
N HIS A 75 -3.17 30.86 -3.15
CA HIS A 75 -4.00 29.85 -2.52
C HIS A 75 -3.19 28.57 -2.29
N ILE A 76 -2.90 28.26 -1.03
CA ILE A 76 -2.07 27.11 -0.65
C ILE A 76 -2.97 25.97 -0.20
N ASN A 77 -2.84 24.83 -0.86
CA ASN A 77 -3.36 23.54 -0.41
C ASN A 77 -2.22 22.73 0.21
N LEU A 78 -2.41 22.30 1.45
CA LEU A 78 -1.45 21.51 2.20
C LEU A 78 -2.08 20.16 2.58
N ILE A 79 -1.38 19.08 2.28
CA ILE A 79 -1.76 17.74 2.70
C ILE A 79 -0.81 17.28 3.78
N ASP A 80 -1.28 17.18 5.02
CA ASP A 80 -0.56 16.51 6.11
C ASP A 80 -0.68 14.99 5.92
N THR A 81 0.40 14.24 6.13
CA THR A 81 0.43 12.80 5.86
C THR A 81 0.94 12.01 7.07
N PRO A 82 0.50 10.75 7.25
CA PRO A 82 1.02 9.90 8.30
C PRO A 82 2.51 9.58 8.06
N GLY A 83 3.31 9.59 9.13
CA GLY A 83 4.77 9.38 9.05
C GLY A 83 5.28 7.97 9.37
N TYR A 84 4.39 7.12 9.90
CA TYR A 84 4.76 5.75 10.27
C TYR A 84 4.75 4.83 9.04
N PRO A 85 5.73 3.91 8.91
CA PRO A 85 5.81 3.00 7.76
C PRO A 85 4.54 2.18 7.51
N ASP A 86 3.81 1.85 8.57
CA ASP A 86 2.56 1.09 8.54
C ASP A 86 1.41 1.81 7.80
N PHE A 87 1.51 3.13 7.60
CA PHE A 87 0.53 3.95 6.88
C PHE A 87 1.12 4.61 5.63
N LEU A 88 2.28 4.14 5.17
CA LEU A 88 2.99 4.73 4.05
C LEU A 88 2.17 4.70 2.75
N GLY A 89 1.33 3.68 2.54
CA GLY A 89 0.41 3.63 1.40
C GLY A 89 -0.48 4.86 1.30
N ARG A 90 -0.99 5.34 2.44
CA ARG A 90 -1.80 6.56 2.51
C ARG A 90 -0.97 7.81 2.25
N ALA A 91 0.27 7.87 2.73
CA ALA A 91 1.17 8.99 2.45
C ALA A 91 1.60 9.07 0.98
N ILE A 92 1.83 7.93 0.32
CA ILE A 92 2.18 7.87 -1.10
C ILE A 92 0.96 8.17 -1.99
N SER A 93 -0.23 7.75 -1.57
CA SER A 93 -1.46 7.91 -2.36
C SER A 93 -1.81 9.36 -2.73
N VAL A 94 -1.31 10.34 -1.96
CA VAL A 94 -1.59 11.76 -2.19
C VAL A 94 -0.59 12.44 -3.12
N LEU A 95 0.54 11.80 -3.44
CA LEU A 95 1.60 12.40 -4.26
C LEU A 95 1.11 12.85 -5.65
N PRO A 96 0.25 12.10 -6.37
CA PRO A 96 -0.32 12.57 -7.63
C PRO A 96 -1.15 13.86 -7.51
N ALA A 97 -1.60 14.21 -6.30
CA ALA A 97 -2.42 15.38 -6.04
C ALA A 97 -1.62 16.69 -5.91
N VAL A 98 -0.30 16.64 -5.82
CA VAL A 98 0.52 17.83 -5.50
C VAL A 98 1.56 18.12 -6.59
N GLU A 99 2.13 19.33 -6.58
CA GLU A 99 3.32 19.65 -7.37
C GLU A 99 4.60 19.46 -6.56
N THR A 100 4.52 19.71 -5.25
CA THR A 100 5.66 19.69 -4.33
C THR A 100 5.46 18.69 -3.20
N ALA A 101 6.44 17.82 -3.00
CA ALA A 101 6.58 17.04 -1.78
C ALA A 101 7.61 17.68 -0.85
N ALA A 102 7.18 18.16 0.31
CA ALA A 102 8.03 18.74 1.34
C ALA A 102 8.35 17.68 2.40
N VAL A 103 9.57 17.14 2.36
CA VAL A 103 10.07 16.13 3.29
C VAL A 103 10.51 16.82 4.58
N VAL A 104 9.73 16.64 5.64
CA VAL A 104 10.02 17.17 6.97
C VAL A 104 10.95 16.22 7.71
N VAL A 105 12.07 16.77 8.18
CA VAL A 105 13.15 16.10 8.91
C VAL A 105 13.24 16.72 10.29
N GLU A 106 13.32 15.91 11.34
CA GLU A 106 13.59 16.42 12.68
C GLU A 106 15.09 16.69 12.83
N ALA A 107 15.45 17.90 13.27
CA ALA A 107 16.85 18.31 13.38
C ALA A 107 17.66 17.35 14.28
N ARG A 108 17.12 16.89 15.42
CA ARG A 108 17.87 15.97 16.30
C ARG A 108 18.03 14.56 15.72
N ALA A 109 16.98 14.02 15.10
CA ALA A 109 16.95 12.63 14.63
C ALA A 109 17.59 12.49 13.24
N GLY A 110 17.54 13.55 12.44
CA GLY A 110 18.06 13.55 11.10
C GLY A 110 17.22 12.75 10.11
N VAL A 111 17.85 12.28 9.03
CA VAL A 111 17.14 11.64 7.90
C VAL A 111 16.78 10.18 8.18
N GLU A 112 15.52 9.97 8.56
CA GLU A 112 14.94 8.65 8.83
C GLU A 112 14.30 7.99 7.59
N ILE A 113 13.97 6.70 7.73
CA ILE A 113 13.60 5.81 6.62
C ILE A 113 12.33 6.25 5.89
N SER A 114 11.28 6.65 6.62
CA SER A 114 10.07 7.17 5.99
C SER A 114 10.37 8.42 5.14
N GLY A 115 11.28 9.29 5.61
CA GLY A 115 11.74 10.46 4.86
C GLY A 115 12.43 10.06 3.56
N ARG A 116 13.37 9.09 3.62
CA ARG A 116 14.05 8.55 2.43
C ARG A 116 13.07 7.98 1.41
N ARG A 117 12.14 7.15 1.87
CA ARG A 117 11.16 6.50 1.00
C ARG A 117 10.21 7.49 0.35
N MET A 118 9.79 8.54 1.07
CA MET A 118 8.97 9.61 0.50
C MET A 118 9.74 10.48 -0.48
N MET A 119 11.02 10.77 -0.22
CA MET A 119 11.89 11.50 -1.14
C MET A 119 12.08 10.75 -2.47
N GLU A 120 12.29 9.43 -2.39
CA GLU A 120 12.39 8.54 -3.56
C GLU A 120 11.05 8.45 -4.31
N SER A 121 9.95 8.24 -3.60
CA SER A 121 8.61 8.14 -4.18
C SER A 121 8.21 9.44 -4.91
N ALA A 122 8.52 10.59 -4.32
CA ALA A 122 8.33 11.89 -4.94
C ALA A 122 9.19 12.07 -6.21
N ALA A 123 10.44 11.57 -6.19
CA ALA A 123 11.32 11.61 -7.35
C ALA A 123 10.79 10.74 -8.51
N LYS A 124 10.35 9.51 -8.20
CA LYS A 124 9.75 8.59 -9.18
C LYS A 124 8.45 9.15 -9.77
N ALA A 125 7.66 9.86 -8.96
CA ALA A 125 6.47 10.57 -9.40
C ALA A 125 6.79 11.85 -10.19
N GLY A 126 8.07 12.24 -10.31
CA GLY A 126 8.50 13.44 -11.01
C GLY A 126 8.11 14.74 -10.30
N LEU A 127 7.87 14.72 -8.98
CA LEU A 127 7.48 15.91 -8.23
C LEU A 127 8.68 16.81 -7.92
N CYS A 128 8.41 18.11 -7.74
CA CYS A 128 9.36 19.00 -7.10
C CYS A 128 9.51 18.57 -5.63
N ARG A 129 10.74 18.62 -5.12
CA ARG A 129 11.07 18.14 -3.77
C ARG A 129 11.68 19.28 -2.98
N MET A 130 11.34 19.34 -1.69
CA MET A 130 11.86 20.29 -0.72
C MET A 130 12.15 19.55 0.57
N VAL A 131 13.17 19.97 1.32
CA VAL A 131 13.43 19.48 2.68
C VAL A 131 13.14 20.58 3.69
N ILE A 132 12.40 20.23 4.75
CA ILE A 132 12.14 21.14 5.87
C ILE A 132 12.77 20.51 7.12
N ILE A 133 13.85 21.12 7.63
CA ILE A 133 14.47 20.72 8.89
C ILE A 133 13.74 21.46 10.02
N ASN A 134 12.93 20.72 10.76
CA ASN A 134 12.10 21.23 11.85
C ASN A 134 12.74 20.96 13.22
N LYS A 135 12.23 21.62 14.27
CA LYS A 135 12.69 21.53 15.66
C LYS A 135 14.15 21.95 15.85
N ILE A 136 14.57 23.00 15.14
CA ILE A 136 15.91 23.58 15.29
C ILE A 136 16.15 24.19 16.68
N ASP A 137 15.09 24.39 17.46
CA ASP A 137 15.10 24.92 18.83
C ASP A 137 15.44 23.88 19.91
N ALA A 138 15.58 22.60 19.55
CA ALA A 138 15.89 21.57 20.53
C ALA A 138 17.36 21.64 21.01
N GLU A 139 17.58 21.21 22.25
CA GLU A 139 18.89 21.25 22.90
C GLU A 139 19.88 20.25 22.26
N GLU A 140 21.16 20.61 22.28
CA GLU A 140 22.28 19.76 21.83
C GLU A 140 22.18 19.34 20.35
N ILE A 141 21.74 20.25 19.47
CA ILE A 141 21.66 20.00 18.02
C ILE A 141 22.80 20.72 17.31
N ASP A 142 23.47 20.00 16.41
CA ASP A 142 24.34 20.57 15.39
C ASP A 142 23.58 20.62 14.06
N THR A 143 23.12 21.80 13.66
CA THR A 143 22.34 21.99 12.43
C THR A 143 23.19 21.81 11.16
N GLY A 144 24.53 21.96 11.27
CA GLY A 144 25.47 21.70 10.18
C GLY A 144 25.61 20.20 9.90
N ASP A 145 25.71 19.38 10.94
CA ASP A 145 25.76 17.91 10.81
C ASP A 145 24.50 17.36 10.14
N VAL A 146 23.33 17.87 10.52
CA VAL A 146 22.04 17.46 9.93
C VAL A 146 21.97 17.85 8.45
N MET A 147 22.43 19.06 8.11
CA MET A 147 22.53 19.50 6.72
C MET A 147 23.44 18.59 5.91
N GLN A 148 24.59 18.18 6.48
CA GLN A 148 25.49 17.25 5.83
C GLN A 148 24.84 15.87 5.63
N GLN A 149 24.14 15.35 6.65
CA GLN A 149 23.41 14.08 6.54
C GLN A 149 22.33 14.13 5.44
N VAL A 150 21.62 15.26 5.31
CA VAL A 150 20.67 15.50 4.22
C VAL A 150 21.36 15.41 2.86
N ARG A 151 22.53 16.06 2.70
CA ARG A 151 23.32 16.00 1.45
C ARG A 151 23.84 14.60 1.14
N ASP A 152 24.36 13.90 2.15
CA ASP A 152 24.87 12.54 1.99
C ASP A 152 23.77 11.56 1.58
N THR A 153 22.54 11.79 2.07
CA THR A 153 21.40 10.89 1.82
C THR A 153 20.62 11.23 0.55
N PHE A 154 20.38 12.52 0.27
CA PHE A 154 19.52 12.98 -0.83
C PHE A 154 20.30 13.56 -2.01
N GLY A 155 21.58 13.89 -1.83
CA GLY A 155 22.49 14.40 -2.85
C GLY A 155 22.97 15.83 -2.58
N GLY A 156 24.07 16.20 -3.24
CA GLY A 156 24.72 17.51 -3.10
C GLY A 156 23.84 18.69 -3.56
N GLN A 157 22.85 18.44 -4.39
CA GLN A 157 21.86 19.42 -4.83
C GLN A 157 20.89 19.89 -3.72
N CYS A 158 20.97 19.32 -2.51
CA CYS A 158 20.27 19.83 -1.35
C CYS A 158 20.96 21.09 -0.80
N LEU A 159 20.38 22.26 -1.08
CA LEU A 159 20.96 23.56 -0.74
C LEU A 159 20.04 24.38 0.18
N PRO A 160 20.57 25.00 1.25
CA PRO A 160 19.78 25.75 2.22
C PRO A 160 19.39 27.13 1.68
N LEU A 161 18.07 27.39 1.56
CA LEU A 161 17.55 28.73 1.21
C LEU A 161 17.56 29.70 2.39
N ASN A 162 17.66 29.17 3.60
CA ASN A 162 17.83 29.93 4.83
C ASN A 162 18.78 29.18 5.76
N LEU A 163 19.38 29.88 6.71
CA LEU A 163 20.28 29.32 7.70
C LEU A 163 19.81 29.65 9.12
N PRO A 164 19.91 28.71 10.07
CA PRO A 164 19.62 28.97 11.48
C PRO A 164 20.70 29.89 12.09
N ALA A 165 20.29 30.69 13.06
CA ALA A 165 21.16 31.60 13.80
C ALA A 165 20.75 31.66 15.28
N GLY A 166 21.72 31.96 16.13
CA GLY A 166 21.52 32.08 17.57
C GLY A 166 21.09 30.76 18.20
N GLY A 167 21.65 29.63 17.75
CA GLY A 167 21.31 28.29 18.22
C GLY A 167 19.87 27.89 17.88
N GLY A 168 19.45 28.15 16.64
CA GLY A 168 18.10 27.82 16.14
C GLY A 168 16.97 28.75 16.63
N SER A 169 17.28 29.83 17.34
CA SER A 169 16.27 30.80 17.81
C SER A 169 15.86 31.81 16.72
N ALA A 170 16.69 31.99 15.70
CA ALA A 170 16.45 32.88 14.58
C ALA A 170 16.83 32.20 13.25
N ILE A 171 16.42 32.81 12.15
CA ILE A 171 16.71 32.38 10.79
C ILE A 171 17.22 33.57 9.99
N VAL A 172 18.16 33.31 9.09
CA VAL A 172 18.69 34.27 8.13
C VAL A 172 18.38 33.79 6.72
N ASP A 173 17.77 34.66 5.92
CA ASP A 173 17.49 34.39 4.51
C ASP A 173 18.79 34.41 3.69
N CYS A 174 18.94 33.42 2.80
CA CYS A 174 20.09 33.27 1.92
C CYS A 174 19.73 33.48 0.45
N PHE A 175 18.46 33.74 0.11
CA PHE A 175 18.02 33.82 -1.28
C PHE A 175 17.38 35.15 -1.67
N PHE A 176 16.34 35.62 -0.96
CA PHE A 176 15.64 36.84 -1.41
C PHE A 176 16.35 38.13 -1.00
N ALA A 177 16.84 38.18 0.23
CA ALA A 177 17.56 39.31 0.80
C ALA A 177 18.76 38.82 1.63
N PRO A 178 19.78 38.23 0.96
CA PRO A 178 20.97 37.74 1.64
C PRO A 178 21.70 38.89 2.34
N SER A 179 22.09 38.68 3.60
CA SER A 179 22.79 39.66 4.44
C SER A 179 24.07 39.05 4.98
N SER A 180 25.21 39.40 4.38
CA SER A 180 26.55 38.93 4.77
C SER A 180 26.94 39.27 6.21
N ASP A 181 26.35 40.32 6.79
CA ASP A 181 26.71 40.82 8.12
C ASP A 181 26.12 40.01 9.29
N LYS A 182 25.26 39.01 9.00
CA LYS A 182 24.59 38.20 10.02
C LYS A 182 25.35 36.90 10.26
N GLU A 183 25.66 36.62 11.52
CA GLU A 183 26.22 35.33 11.93
C GLU A 183 25.15 34.24 11.94
N THR A 184 25.49 33.08 11.38
CA THR A 184 24.67 31.86 11.31
C THR A 184 25.33 30.74 12.09
N ASP A 185 24.54 29.75 12.50
CA ASP A 185 25.02 28.64 13.34
C ASP A 185 26.02 27.74 12.58
N PHE A 186 25.87 27.66 11.25
CA PHE A 186 26.83 27.01 10.35
C PHE A 186 26.83 27.69 8.98
N SER A 187 27.93 27.51 8.22
CA SER A 187 28.17 28.16 6.92
C SER A 187 28.08 29.69 6.98
N SER A 188 28.33 30.38 5.87
CA SER A 188 28.06 31.82 5.75
C SER A 188 26.90 32.04 4.79
N VAL A 189 26.16 33.14 4.98
CA VAL A 189 25.07 33.52 4.07
C VAL A 189 25.56 33.70 2.64
N SER A 190 26.78 34.23 2.47
CA SER A 190 27.40 34.40 1.15
C SER A 190 27.64 33.06 0.48
N ASP A 191 28.27 32.10 1.17
CA ASP A 191 28.58 30.79 0.59
C ASP A 191 27.31 30.02 0.20
N ALA A 192 26.28 30.08 1.05
CA ALA A 192 24.99 29.46 0.76
C ALA A 192 24.31 30.11 -0.45
N HIS A 193 24.36 31.44 -0.55
CA HIS A 193 23.83 32.18 -1.69
C HIS A 193 24.54 31.79 -2.99
N THR A 194 25.87 31.89 -3.02
CA THR A 194 26.70 31.51 -4.17
C THR A 194 26.36 30.10 -4.66
N GLN A 195 26.30 29.11 -3.77
CA GLN A 195 25.96 27.73 -4.14
C GLN A 195 24.59 27.61 -4.82
N ILE A 196 23.58 28.34 -4.33
CA ILE A 196 22.24 28.32 -4.96
C ILE A 196 22.29 28.96 -6.33
N ILE A 197 22.94 30.12 -6.47
CA ILE A 197 23.03 30.84 -7.75
C ILE A 197 23.74 29.97 -8.77
N GLU A 198 24.90 29.41 -8.44
CA GLU A 198 25.67 28.50 -9.30
C GLU A 198 24.82 27.31 -9.77
N GLN A 199 24.10 26.65 -8.85
CA GLN A 199 23.23 25.51 -9.20
C GLN A 199 22.08 25.91 -10.13
N VAL A 200 21.54 27.12 -9.97
CA VAL A 200 20.41 27.61 -10.78
C VAL A 200 20.86 28.02 -12.18
N VAL A 201 21.99 28.73 -12.29
CA VAL A 201 22.51 29.18 -13.58
C VAL A 201 23.09 28.04 -14.41
N GLU A 202 23.53 26.93 -13.79
CA GLU A 202 24.00 25.73 -14.51
C GLU A 202 22.96 25.16 -15.50
N MET A 203 21.67 25.43 -15.24
CA MET A 203 20.55 24.92 -16.06
C MET A 203 20.17 25.82 -17.24
N ASP A 204 20.79 26.99 -17.39
CA ASP A 204 20.44 27.98 -18.40
C ASP A 204 21.71 28.65 -18.98
N GLU A 205 22.03 28.35 -20.24
CA GLU A 205 23.23 28.85 -20.92
C GLU A 205 23.31 30.39 -20.93
N GLU A 206 22.18 31.09 -21.11
CA GLU A 206 22.14 32.55 -21.14
C GLU A 206 22.41 33.14 -19.75
N LEU A 207 21.87 32.53 -18.69
CA LEU A 207 22.15 32.96 -17.31
C LEU A 207 23.59 32.63 -16.90
N MET A 208 24.16 31.52 -17.36
CA MET A 208 25.55 31.19 -17.12
C MET A 208 26.49 32.23 -17.74
N GLU A 209 26.23 32.67 -18.98
CA GLU A 209 27.00 33.75 -19.60
C GLU A 209 26.91 35.05 -18.78
N GLN A 210 25.71 35.45 -18.36
CA GLN A 210 25.51 36.64 -17.52
C GLN A 210 26.23 36.53 -16.17
N TYR A 211 26.19 35.37 -15.53
CA TYR A 211 26.89 35.10 -14.27
C TYR A 211 28.42 35.22 -14.44
N LEU A 212 28.99 34.72 -15.55
CA LEU A 212 30.42 34.85 -15.84
C LEU A 212 30.84 36.30 -16.12
N GLU A 213 29.96 37.12 -16.68
CA GLU A 213 30.23 38.54 -17.00
C GLU A 213 30.04 39.48 -15.80
N HIS A 214 28.97 39.29 -15.03
CA HIS A 214 28.52 40.21 -13.98
C HIS A 214 28.72 39.68 -12.55
N GLY A 215 29.10 38.41 -12.38
CA GLY A 215 29.23 37.77 -11.08
C GLY A 215 27.88 37.46 -10.44
N GLU A 216 27.85 37.43 -9.11
CA GLU A 216 26.69 37.01 -8.29
C GLU A 216 25.57 38.06 -8.20
N ASP A 217 25.76 39.27 -8.75
CA ASP A 217 24.80 40.38 -8.71
C ASP A 217 23.63 40.18 -9.71
N MET A 218 22.91 39.07 -9.59
CA MET A 218 21.72 38.77 -10.40
C MET A 218 20.44 39.00 -9.58
N GLU A 219 19.49 39.75 -10.14
CA GLU A 219 18.22 40.01 -9.45
C GLU A 219 17.42 38.69 -9.31
N PRO A 220 16.92 38.32 -8.11
CA PRO A 220 16.20 37.06 -7.90
C PRO A 220 14.99 36.84 -8.82
N ALA A 221 14.39 37.92 -9.32
CA ALA A 221 13.31 37.88 -10.30
C ALA A 221 13.73 37.27 -11.65
N VAL A 222 14.98 37.50 -12.08
CA VAL A 222 15.56 36.96 -13.31
C VAL A 222 15.79 35.45 -13.19
N LEU A 223 16.16 35.00 -11.99
CA LEU A 223 16.44 33.59 -11.69
C LEU A 223 15.19 32.73 -11.53
N GLY A 224 14.00 33.34 -11.39
CA GLY A 224 12.78 32.60 -11.02
C GLY A 224 12.40 31.46 -11.97
N ASN A 225 12.59 31.62 -13.28
CA ASN A 225 12.29 30.56 -14.26
C ASN A 225 13.31 29.43 -14.22
N ALA A 226 14.61 29.76 -14.16
CA ALA A 226 15.68 28.77 -14.05
C ALA A 226 15.60 28.03 -12.72
N PHE A 227 15.26 28.71 -11.62
CA PHE A 227 15.04 28.10 -10.31
C PHE A 227 13.92 27.04 -10.39
N LYS A 228 12.77 27.40 -10.97
CA LYS A 228 11.66 26.45 -11.16
C LYS A 228 12.03 25.29 -12.08
N LYS A 229 12.85 25.53 -13.11
CA LYS A 229 13.39 24.47 -13.96
C LYS A 229 14.27 23.51 -13.14
N ALA A 230 15.19 24.03 -12.34
CA ALA A 230 16.05 23.24 -11.47
C ALA A 230 15.25 22.41 -10.44
N LEU A 231 14.17 22.96 -9.88
CA LEU A 231 13.26 22.21 -9.00
C LEU A 231 12.61 21.01 -9.70
N ARG A 232 12.13 21.20 -10.95
CA ARG A 232 11.41 20.17 -11.72
C ARG A 232 12.31 19.04 -12.17
N GLU A 233 13.54 19.36 -12.53
CA GLU A 233 14.53 18.37 -12.94
C GLU A 233 15.20 17.71 -11.73
N GLY A 234 14.92 18.20 -10.52
CA GLY A 234 15.55 17.72 -9.29
C GLY A 234 17.03 18.07 -9.20
N HIS A 235 17.48 19.05 -10.00
CA HIS A 235 18.82 19.61 -10.00
C HIS A 235 19.05 20.59 -8.85
N LEU A 236 17.97 21.07 -8.23
CA LEU A 236 17.98 21.80 -6.96
C LEU A 236 16.90 21.23 -6.05
N ILE A 237 17.26 20.92 -4.81
CA ILE A 237 16.31 20.57 -3.74
C ILE A 237 16.50 21.59 -2.61
N PRO A 238 15.59 22.56 -2.46
CA PRO A 238 15.72 23.58 -1.43
C PRO A 238 15.54 22.97 -0.04
N VAL A 239 16.40 23.40 0.88
CA VAL A 239 16.33 23.07 2.30
C VAL A 239 15.95 24.30 3.10
N CYS A 240 15.02 24.14 4.04
CA CYS A 240 14.60 25.22 4.94
C CYS A 240 14.62 24.76 6.39
N PHE A 241 15.21 25.58 7.24
CA PHE A 241 15.22 25.42 8.69
C PHE A 241 14.05 26.16 9.30
N VAL A 242 13.34 25.49 10.20
CA VAL A 242 12.18 26.05 10.92
C VAL A 242 12.10 25.49 12.34
N SER A 243 11.43 26.22 13.22
CA SER A 243 10.89 25.69 14.47
C SER A 243 9.39 25.93 14.50
N ALA A 244 8.61 24.86 14.39
CA ALA A 244 7.17 24.93 14.61
C ALA A 244 6.83 25.29 16.08
N GLN A 245 7.74 25.03 17.03
CA GLN A 245 7.52 25.29 18.45
C GLN A 245 7.68 26.79 18.78
N THR A 246 8.74 27.43 18.30
CA THR A 246 9.05 28.85 18.59
C THR A 246 8.52 29.80 17.53
N GLY A 247 8.24 29.30 16.32
CA GLY A 247 7.84 30.08 15.16
C GLY A 247 8.99 30.62 14.32
N ALA A 248 10.25 30.31 14.66
CA ALA A 248 11.42 30.68 13.86
C ALA A 248 11.34 30.06 12.45
N GLY A 249 11.61 30.84 11.41
CA GLY A 249 11.63 30.36 10.01
C GLY A 249 10.26 30.21 9.34
N ILE A 250 9.14 30.36 10.06
CA ILE A 250 7.81 30.13 9.49
C ILE A 250 7.42 31.20 8.46
N ALA A 251 7.84 32.45 8.65
CA ALA A 251 7.58 33.51 7.69
C ALA A 251 8.38 33.29 6.40
N GLU A 252 9.66 32.94 6.54
CA GLU A 252 10.58 32.61 5.45
C GLU A 252 10.07 31.38 4.68
N LEU A 253 9.58 30.35 5.38
CA LEU A 253 8.96 29.20 4.74
C LEU A 253 7.73 29.60 3.92
N LEU A 254 6.82 30.43 4.45
CA LEU A 254 5.65 30.91 3.70
C LEU A 254 6.04 31.71 2.44
N ASP A 255 7.07 32.55 2.55
CA ASP A 255 7.62 33.28 1.42
C ASP A 255 8.17 32.33 0.34
N ILE A 256 8.88 31.28 0.74
CA ILE A 256 9.40 30.26 -0.18
C ILE A 256 8.26 29.48 -0.85
N LEU A 257 7.24 29.07 -0.07
CA LEU A 257 6.08 28.34 -0.59
C LEU A 257 5.28 29.18 -1.61
N THR A 258 5.14 30.49 -1.38
CA THR A 258 4.37 31.38 -2.26
C THR A 258 5.16 31.80 -3.50
N LYS A 259 6.43 32.18 -3.33
CA LYS A 259 7.24 32.79 -4.39
C LYS A 259 7.97 31.77 -5.26
N LEU A 260 8.45 30.65 -4.69
CA LEU A 260 9.35 29.71 -5.40
C LEU A 260 8.69 28.39 -5.76
N MET A 261 7.81 27.85 -4.92
CA MET A 261 7.20 26.56 -5.23
C MET A 261 6.32 26.66 -6.48
N PRO A 262 6.35 25.64 -7.35
CA PRO A 262 5.63 25.68 -8.62
C PRO A 262 4.12 25.70 -8.42
N ASN A 263 3.42 26.37 -9.33
CA ASN A 263 1.99 26.18 -9.54
C ASN A 263 1.71 24.97 -10.45
N PRO A 264 0.44 24.53 -10.59
CA PRO A 264 0.08 23.38 -11.43
C PRO A 264 0.48 23.44 -12.91
N ARG A 265 0.69 24.64 -13.47
CA ARG A 265 1.19 24.82 -14.86
C ARG A 265 2.71 24.78 -14.94
N GLU A 266 3.37 25.14 -13.85
CA GLU A 266 4.83 25.16 -13.76
C GLU A 266 5.36 23.76 -13.43
N GLY A 267 4.74 23.04 -12.50
CA GLY A 267 5.16 21.70 -12.09
C GLY A 267 5.16 20.65 -13.20
N ASN A 268 5.83 19.53 -12.95
CA ASN A 268 5.81 18.40 -13.87
C ASN A 268 4.40 17.81 -13.92
N ARG A 269 3.87 17.67 -15.13
CA ARG A 269 2.51 17.19 -15.33
C ARG A 269 2.45 15.70 -15.06
N VAL A 270 1.50 15.31 -14.22
CA VAL A 270 1.23 13.90 -13.93
C VAL A 270 0.70 13.22 -15.20
N ALA A 271 1.28 12.08 -15.52
CA ALA A 271 0.94 11.35 -16.72
C ALA A 271 -0.11 10.27 -16.43
N PHE A 272 -1.20 10.35 -17.18
CA PHE A 272 -2.23 9.33 -17.26
C PHE A 272 -1.84 8.32 -18.35
N ARG A 273 -2.56 7.20 -18.41
CA ARG A 273 -2.41 6.23 -19.50
C ARG A 273 -3.76 6.01 -20.17
N LYS A 274 -3.79 5.86 -21.49
CA LYS A 274 -5.03 5.62 -22.24
C LYS A 274 -4.93 4.31 -23.01
N GLY A 275 -5.90 3.42 -22.78
CA GLY A 275 -5.95 2.07 -23.36
C GLY A 275 -5.88 0.98 -22.30
N LYS A 276 -5.60 -0.26 -22.73
CA LYS A 276 -5.63 -1.46 -21.86
C LYS A 276 -4.27 -2.15 -21.80
N GLY A 277 -3.93 -2.60 -20.59
CA GLY A 277 -2.69 -3.36 -20.35
C GLY A 277 -1.42 -2.55 -20.66
N ASP A 278 -0.37 -3.25 -21.03
CA ASP A 278 0.97 -2.68 -21.26
C ASP A 278 1.07 -1.83 -22.54
N GLU A 279 0.07 -1.88 -23.42
CA GLU A 279 -0.02 -1.06 -24.64
C GLU A 279 -0.62 0.33 -24.39
N ALA A 280 -1.01 0.66 -23.15
CA ALA A 280 -1.63 1.94 -22.84
C ALA A 280 -0.65 3.13 -23.05
N GLU A 281 -1.06 4.09 -23.87
CA GLU A 281 -0.22 5.24 -24.23
C GLU A 281 -0.20 6.29 -23.13
N LYS A 282 0.95 6.94 -22.93
CA LYS A 282 1.11 8.02 -21.96
C LYS A 282 0.36 9.27 -22.44
N VAL A 283 -0.62 9.72 -21.66
CA VAL A 283 -1.41 10.93 -21.94
C VAL A 283 -1.16 11.97 -20.87
N THR A 284 -0.82 13.19 -21.28
CA THR A 284 -0.59 14.31 -20.38
C THR A 284 -1.77 15.27 -20.43
N PRO A 285 -2.41 15.62 -19.30
CA PRO A 285 -3.51 16.57 -19.27
C PRO A 285 -3.10 17.95 -19.81
N THR A 286 -4.02 18.62 -20.51
CA THR A 286 -3.75 19.90 -21.17
C THR A 286 -3.71 21.09 -20.19
N LEU A 287 -4.37 20.96 -19.03
CA LEU A 287 -4.68 22.04 -18.08
C LEU A 287 -5.53 23.16 -18.70
N ASP A 288 -6.26 22.86 -19.78
CA ASP A 288 -7.24 23.78 -20.35
C ASP A 288 -8.52 23.78 -19.50
N ALA A 289 -8.98 24.96 -19.12
CA ALA A 289 -10.18 25.15 -18.32
C ALA A 289 -11.47 24.97 -19.14
N GLU A 290 -11.40 25.16 -20.47
CA GLU A 290 -12.54 25.01 -21.38
C GLU A 290 -12.67 23.59 -21.95
N GLY A 291 -11.65 22.74 -21.78
CA GLY A 291 -11.64 21.36 -22.23
C GLY A 291 -12.55 20.43 -21.42
N ASN A 292 -12.64 19.17 -21.87
CA ASN A 292 -13.35 18.13 -21.13
C ASN A 292 -12.75 17.96 -19.73
N ALA A 293 -13.62 17.84 -18.72
CA ALA A 293 -13.20 17.60 -17.36
C ALA A 293 -12.41 16.30 -17.25
N LEU A 294 -11.28 16.34 -16.55
CA LEU A 294 -10.48 15.19 -16.17
C LEU A 294 -9.96 15.43 -14.75
N ALA A 295 -10.30 14.54 -13.82
CA ALA A 295 -9.87 14.62 -12.44
C ALA A 295 -9.49 13.23 -11.89
N HIS A 296 -8.68 13.20 -10.84
CA HIS A 296 -8.16 11.97 -10.24
C HIS A 296 -8.49 11.91 -8.74
N VAL A 297 -9.11 10.82 -8.31
CA VAL A 297 -9.52 10.59 -6.93
C VAL A 297 -8.36 9.97 -6.16
N PHE A 298 -7.68 10.77 -5.35
CA PHE A 298 -6.50 10.35 -4.60
C PHE A 298 -6.81 10.02 -3.14
N LYS A 299 -8.03 10.29 -2.66
CA LYS A 299 -8.46 9.90 -1.32
C LYS A 299 -9.96 9.65 -1.29
N VAL A 300 -10.36 8.58 -0.62
CA VAL A 300 -11.76 8.32 -0.27
C VAL A 300 -11.86 8.21 1.24
N SER A 301 -12.92 8.76 1.82
CA SER A 301 -13.26 8.57 3.22
C SER A 301 -14.71 8.10 3.31
N ILE A 302 -14.97 7.11 4.16
CA ILE A 302 -16.31 6.56 4.36
C ILE A 302 -16.71 6.76 5.81
N ASP A 303 -17.79 7.52 6.01
CA ASP A 303 -18.44 7.68 7.30
C ASP A 303 -19.85 7.04 7.26
N PRO A 304 -20.24 6.26 8.29
CA PRO A 304 -21.55 5.61 8.34
C PRO A 304 -22.75 6.56 8.27
N PHE A 305 -22.59 7.81 8.70
CA PHE A 305 -23.66 8.80 8.81
C PHE A 305 -23.63 9.81 7.66
N VAL A 306 -22.44 10.25 7.24
CA VAL A 306 -22.26 11.25 6.18
C VAL A 306 -22.21 10.62 4.79
N GLY A 307 -21.79 9.36 4.69
CA GLY A 307 -21.61 8.62 3.45
C GLY A 307 -20.17 8.68 2.92
N LYS A 308 -20.02 8.36 1.64
CA LYS A 308 -18.72 8.35 0.95
C LYS A 308 -18.33 9.75 0.49
N LEU A 309 -17.14 10.20 0.89
CA LEU A 309 -16.51 11.44 0.48
C LEU A 309 -15.32 11.10 -0.43
N GLY A 310 -15.42 11.45 -1.71
CA GLY A 310 -14.30 11.36 -2.66
C GLY A 310 -13.57 12.69 -2.73
N VAL A 311 -12.26 12.68 -2.53
CA VAL A 311 -11.36 13.83 -2.67
C VAL A 311 -10.54 13.63 -3.94
N PHE A 312 -10.53 14.63 -4.80
CA PHE A 312 -9.95 14.54 -6.12
C PHE A 312 -9.23 15.81 -6.54
N ARG A 313 -8.25 15.65 -7.43
CA ARG A 313 -7.54 16.74 -8.09
C ARG A 313 -8.10 16.95 -9.49
N ILE A 314 -8.40 18.20 -9.85
CA ILE A 314 -8.78 18.57 -11.22
C ILE A 314 -7.52 18.76 -12.06
N HIS A 315 -7.40 18.04 -13.17
CA HIS A 315 -6.26 18.16 -14.09
C HIS A 315 -6.61 18.86 -15.40
N GLN A 316 -7.88 18.82 -15.81
CA GLN A 316 -8.37 19.47 -17.01
C GLN A 316 -9.85 19.81 -16.84
N GLY A 317 -10.30 20.85 -17.53
CA GLY A 317 -11.66 21.34 -17.51
C GLY A 317 -12.05 21.97 -16.17
N ASN A 318 -13.15 22.69 -16.18
CA ASN A 318 -13.78 23.18 -14.96
C ASN A 318 -14.85 22.18 -14.50
N ILE A 319 -14.91 21.96 -13.19
CA ILE A 319 -15.99 21.19 -12.56
C ILE A 319 -16.82 22.17 -11.74
N THR A 320 -18.11 22.25 -12.03
CA THR A 320 -19.04 23.13 -11.33
C THR A 320 -20.06 22.30 -10.57
N LYS A 321 -20.85 22.98 -9.74
CA LYS A 321 -22.15 22.44 -9.38
C LYS A 321 -22.91 22.07 -10.66
N ASP A 322 -23.59 20.94 -10.62
CA ASP A 322 -24.36 20.36 -11.71
C ASP A 322 -23.59 19.72 -12.88
N SER A 323 -22.25 19.73 -12.86
CA SER A 323 -21.45 18.97 -13.84
C SER A 323 -21.84 17.49 -13.85
N GLN A 324 -21.97 16.92 -15.04
CA GLN A 324 -22.17 15.49 -15.25
C GLN A 324 -20.82 14.86 -15.59
N LEU A 325 -20.41 13.89 -14.77
CA LEU A 325 -19.13 13.20 -14.92
C LEU A 325 -19.35 11.69 -14.89
N PHE A 326 -18.43 10.97 -15.50
CA PHE A 326 -18.32 9.52 -15.44
C PHE A 326 -17.18 9.15 -14.49
N ILE A 327 -17.24 7.94 -13.93
CA ILE A 327 -16.22 7.39 -13.02
C ILE A 327 -15.54 6.24 -13.76
N SER A 328 -14.32 6.48 -14.23
CA SER A 328 -13.53 5.55 -15.02
C SER A 328 -14.37 4.95 -16.16
N GLY A 329 -14.28 3.66 -16.47
CA GLY A 329 -15.13 3.02 -17.51
C GLY A 329 -16.63 2.88 -17.16
N GLY A 330 -17.15 3.65 -16.21
CA GLY A 330 -18.55 3.62 -15.78
C GLY A 330 -19.49 4.17 -16.85
N ARG A 331 -20.55 3.40 -17.19
CA ARG A 331 -21.50 3.79 -18.25
C ARG A 331 -22.48 4.90 -17.86
N LYS A 332 -22.74 5.07 -16.57
CA LYS A 332 -23.74 6.03 -16.08
C LYS A 332 -23.03 7.27 -15.57
N PRO A 333 -23.41 8.48 -16.04
CA PRO A 333 -22.88 9.69 -15.44
C PRO A 333 -23.52 9.91 -14.07
N PHE A 334 -22.75 10.47 -13.15
CA PHE A 334 -23.23 11.03 -11.90
C PHE A 334 -23.16 12.56 -11.96
N LYS A 335 -24.00 13.21 -11.16
CA LYS A 335 -24.11 14.67 -11.13
C LYS A 335 -23.45 15.23 -9.87
N ILE A 336 -22.60 16.24 -10.02
CA ILE A 336 -22.01 16.96 -8.89
C ILE A 336 -23.08 17.82 -8.21
N GLY A 337 -23.59 17.36 -7.07
CA GLY A 337 -24.60 18.11 -6.30
C GLY A 337 -24.01 19.27 -5.52
N HIS A 338 -22.96 18.99 -4.76
CA HIS A 338 -22.22 19.97 -3.95
C HIS A 338 -20.72 19.73 -4.18
N LEU A 339 -20.04 20.72 -4.76
CA LEU A 339 -18.59 20.71 -4.87
C LEU A 339 -18.02 21.33 -3.59
N LEU A 340 -17.12 20.63 -2.94
CA LEU A 340 -16.63 20.99 -1.62
C LEU A 340 -15.12 21.25 -1.63
N LYS A 341 -14.71 22.19 -0.79
CA LYS A 341 -13.33 22.40 -0.34
C LYS A 341 -13.19 21.91 1.09
N LEU A 342 -12.06 21.29 1.40
CA LEU A 342 -11.79 20.73 2.72
C LEU A 342 -10.80 21.59 3.50
N ARG A 343 -11.05 21.72 4.81
CA ARG A 343 -10.10 22.24 5.78
C ARG A 343 -10.19 21.41 7.05
N GLY A 344 -9.42 20.33 7.09
CA GLY A 344 -9.55 19.33 8.15
C GLY A 344 -10.95 18.72 8.13
N LYS A 345 -11.66 18.80 9.26
CA LYS A 345 -13.05 18.34 9.39
C LYS A 345 -14.08 19.24 8.72
N ASP A 346 -13.76 20.52 8.51
CA ASP A 346 -14.71 21.51 8.03
C ASP A 346 -14.79 21.50 6.50
N THR A 347 -15.99 21.67 5.96
CA THR A 347 -16.25 21.66 4.51
C THR A 347 -16.90 22.96 4.06
N PHE A 348 -16.50 23.45 2.90
CA PHE A 348 -16.97 24.72 2.32
C PHE A 348 -17.46 24.48 0.89
N GLU A 349 -18.62 25.02 0.51
CA GLU A 349 -19.10 24.89 -0.86
C GLU A 349 -18.28 25.76 -1.83
N LEU A 350 -18.03 25.21 -3.01
CA LEU A 350 -17.42 25.89 -4.15
C LEU A 350 -18.41 25.96 -5.30
N ASP A 351 -18.48 27.11 -5.97
CA ASP A 351 -19.27 27.26 -7.19
C ASP A 351 -18.66 26.46 -8.36
N ALA A 352 -17.34 26.52 -8.46
CA ALA A 352 -16.55 25.93 -9.53
C ALA A 352 -15.12 25.65 -9.04
N GLY A 353 -14.58 24.50 -9.42
CA GLY A 353 -13.18 24.16 -9.32
C GLY A 353 -12.50 24.24 -10.68
N ILE A 354 -11.26 24.73 -10.69
CA ILE A 354 -10.43 24.94 -11.88
C ILE A 354 -9.29 23.90 -11.95
N PRO A 355 -8.62 23.73 -13.11
CA PRO A 355 -7.45 22.86 -13.19
C PRO A 355 -6.40 23.23 -12.13
N GLY A 356 -5.99 22.22 -11.36
CA GLY A 356 -5.09 22.34 -10.22
C GLY A 356 -5.76 22.29 -8.85
N ASP A 357 -7.07 22.54 -8.75
CA ASP A 357 -7.77 22.51 -7.46
C ASP A 357 -7.88 21.11 -6.87
N LEU A 358 -7.85 21.06 -5.54
CA LEU A 358 -8.19 19.89 -4.73
C LEU A 358 -9.60 20.08 -4.18
N CYS A 359 -10.52 19.23 -4.64
CA CYS A 359 -11.93 19.32 -4.34
C CYS A 359 -12.44 18.00 -3.74
N ALA A 360 -13.65 18.04 -3.20
CA ALA A 360 -14.34 16.86 -2.73
C ALA A 360 -15.80 16.84 -3.15
N VAL A 361 -16.36 15.63 -3.25
CA VAL A 361 -17.78 15.39 -3.45
C VAL A 361 -18.25 14.31 -2.48
N ALA A 362 -19.39 14.55 -1.85
CA ALA A 362 -20.02 13.62 -0.91
C ALA A 362 -21.16 12.84 -1.59
N LYS A 363 -21.49 11.67 -1.03
CA LYS A 363 -22.64 10.83 -1.38
C LYS A 363 -22.59 10.28 -2.81
N VAL A 364 -21.41 9.88 -3.25
CA VAL A 364 -21.22 9.15 -4.52
C VAL A 364 -20.73 7.75 -4.20
N ASP A 365 -21.66 6.77 -4.18
CA ASP A 365 -21.36 5.41 -3.70
C ASP A 365 -20.35 4.67 -4.59
N GLU A 366 -20.42 4.90 -5.90
CA GLU A 366 -19.55 4.33 -6.93
C GLU A 366 -18.11 4.87 -6.87
N MET A 367 -17.84 5.94 -6.10
CA MET A 367 -16.53 6.58 -6.02
C MET A 367 -15.50 5.66 -5.37
N THR A 368 -14.40 5.34 -6.04
CA THR A 368 -13.32 4.52 -5.46
C THR A 368 -12.01 5.28 -5.42
N PHE A 369 -11.10 4.84 -4.55
CA PHE A 369 -9.70 5.27 -4.62
C PHE A 369 -9.15 5.02 -6.04
N ASP A 370 -8.31 5.95 -6.51
CA ASP A 370 -7.66 5.92 -7.82
C ASP A 370 -8.60 6.05 -9.04
N ALA A 371 -9.89 6.35 -8.82
CA ALA A 371 -10.82 6.55 -9.91
C ALA A 371 -10.49 7.82 -10.72
N VAL A 372 -10.74 7.77 -12.03
CA VAL A 372 -10.62 8.91 -12.93
C VAL A 372 -12.03 9.47 -13.17
N LEU A 373 -12.25 10.74 -12.88
CA LEU A 373 -13.51 11.42 -13.18
C LEU A 373 -13.36 12.16 -14.51
N HIS A 374 -14.28 11.95 -15.45
CA HIS A 374 -14.18 12.60 -16.76
C HIS A 374 -15.53 12.99 -17.36
N GLY A 375 -15.51 13.96 -18.27
CA GLY A 375 -16.72 14.51 -18.91
C GLY A 375 -17.15 13.83 -20.22
N SER A 376 -16.30 13.00 -20.84
CA SER A 376 -16.54 12.40 -22.16
C SER A 376 -16.25 10.89 -22.17
N HIS A 377 -17.03 10.11 -22.91
CA HIS A 377 -16.78 8.69 -23.14
C HIS A 377 -15.45 8.39 -23.86
N ASP A 378 -14.87 9.40 -24.52
CA ASP A 378 -13.54 9.25 -25.12
C ASP A 378 -12.48 8.90 -24.06
N ASP A 379 -12.72 9.24 -22.79
CA ASP A 379 -11.81 9.04 -21.68
C ASP A 379 -12.19 7.86 -20.76
N ASP A 380 -13.16 7.02 -21.16
CA ASP A 380 -13.58 5.80 -20.43
C ASP A 380 -12.40 4.84 -20.16
N GLU A 381 -11.40 4.81 -21.05
CA GLU A 381 -10.20 3.96 -20.94
C GLU A 381 -8.97 4.71 -20.39
N THR A 382 -9.19 5.88 -19.78
CA THR A 382 -8.14 6.62 -19.08
C THR A 382 -7.87 5.99 -17.72
N GLN A 383 -6.65 5.55 -17.54
CA GLN A 383 -6.11 4.99 -16.30
C GLN A 383 -5.41 6.08 -15.49
N PRO A 384 -5.47 5.99 -14.15
CA PRO A 384 -4.81 6.93 -13.26
C PRO A 384 -3.28 6.84 -13.35
N PRO A 385 -2.58 7.81 -12.76
CA PRO A 385 -1.13 7.78 -12.62
C PRO A 385 -0.65 6.58 -11.80
N VAL A 386 0.47 5.97 -12.18
CA VAL A 386 1.05 4.87 -11.42
C VAL A 386 1.64 5.39 -10.11
N THR A 387 1.19 4.84 -8.98
CA THR A 387 1.76 5.09 -7.65
C THR A 387 2.56 3.89 -7.15
N ASP A 388 3.77 4.14 -6.63
CA ASP A 388 4.66 3.12 -6.05
C ASP A 388 4.27 2.78 -4.60
N ALA A 389 2.98 2.42 -4.40
CA ALA A 389 2.47 2.08 -3.08
C ALA A 389 3.00 0.70 -2.62
N PRO A 390 3.36 0.54 -1.34
CA PRO A 390 3.83 -0.74 -0.82
C PRO A 390 2.76 -1.84 -0.91
N THR A 391 3.21 -3.04 -1.29
CA THR A 391 2.39 -4.26 -1.24
C THR A 391 2.16 -4.70 0.20
N PRO A 392 0.90 -4.93 0.63
CA PRO A 392 0.60 -5.39 1.99
C PRO A 392 0.81 -6.90 2.13
N MET A 393 1.76 -7.28 2.99
CA MET A 393 2.18 -8.69 3.15
C MET A 393 1.72 -9.31 4.47
N PHE A 394 1.58 -8.51 5.52
CA PHE A 394 1.19 -9.00 6.85
C PHE A 394 -0.28 -9.37 6.86
N GLY A 395 -0.60 -10.64 7.14
CA GLY A 395 -1.95 -11.18 7.01
C GLY A 395 -2.55 -11.66 8.34
N LEU A 396 -3.86 -11.47 8.52
CA LEU A 396 -4.64 -12.07 9.60
C LEU A 396 -5.90 -12.73 9.04
N ALA A 397 -6.14 -13.99 9.41
CA ALA A 397 -7.42 -14.62 9.17
C ALA A 397 -8.45 -14.07 10.16
N ILE A 398 -9.61 -13.68 9.64
CA ILE A 398 -10.66 -13.01 10.39
C ILE A 398 -11.96 -13.80 10.34
N GLN A 399 -12.66 -13.84 11.47
CA GLN A 399 -13.98 -14.45 11.57
C GLN A 399 -14.88 -13.57 12.44
N ALA A 400 -16.15 -13.41 12.04
CA ALA A 400 -17.15 -12.72 12.85
C ALA A 400 -17.27 -13.38 14.23
N LYS A 401 -17.20 -12.57 15.29
CA LYS A 401 -17.29 -13.09 16.67
C LYS A 401 -18.70 -13.58 16.99
N THR A 402 -19.72 -12.92 16.43
CA THR A 402 -21.14 -13.28 16.58
C THR A 402 -21.64 -13.99 15.32
N ARG A 403 -22.36 -15.11 15.50
CA ARG A 403 -23.08 -15.75 14.38
C ARG A 403 -24.14 -14.81 13.82
N GLY A 404 -24.13 -14.59 12.51
CA GLY A 404 -25.07 -13.69 11.81
C GLY A 404 -24.47 -12.34 11.38
N ASP A 405 -23.31 -11.96 11.93
CA ASP A 405 -22.62 -10.71 11.54
C ASP A 405 -21.75 -10.86 10.27
N GLU A 406 -21.81 -12.00 9.58
CA GLU A 406 -20.98 -12.33 8.41
C GLU A 406 -21.18 -11.35 7.24
N GLN A 407 -22.43 -11.00 6.94
CA GLN A 407 -22.73 -10.01 5.89
C GLN A 407 -22.20 -8.63 6.27
N LYS A 408 -22.41 -8.23 7.53
CA LYS A 408 -21.96 -6.94 8.06
C LYS A 408 -20.44 -6.84 8.06
N LEU A 409 -19.76 -7.94 8.38
CA LEU A 409 -18.31 -8.07 8.27
C LEU A 409 -17.86 -7.86 6.82
N SER A 410 -18.43 -8.61 5.87
CA SER A 410 -18.10 -8.49 4.45
C SER A 410 -18.27 -7.05 3.94
N ASP A 411 -19.39 -6.41 4.25
CA ASP A 411 -19.68 -5.03 3.85
C ASP A 411 -18.71 -4.03 4.47
N THR A 412 -18.29 -4.27 5.72
CA THR A 412 -17.33 -3.40 6.42
C THR A 412 -15.92 -3.54 5.83
N LEU A 413 -15.50 -4.77 5.51
CA LEU A 413 -14.19 -5.01 4.90
C LEU A 413 -14.08 -4.30 3.55
N HIS A 414 -15.09 -4.41 2.69
CA HIS A 414 -15.08 -3.72 1.40
C HIS A 414 -15.05 -2.20 1.52
N LYS A 415 -15.64 -1.63 2.59
CA LYS A 415 -15.52 -0.19 2.87
C LYS A 415 -14.09 0.20 3.24
N LEU A 416 -13.41 -0.62 4.04
CA LEU A 416 -12.02 -0.37 4.45
C LEU A 416 -11.04 -0.53 3.27
N ASP A 417 -11.21 -1.57 2.45
CA ASP A 417 -10.42 -1.78 1.21
C ASP A 417 -10.60 -0.63 0.22
N ALA A 418 -11.80 -0.03 0.15
CA ALA A 418 -12.04 1.15 -0.68
C ALA A 418 -11.45 2.45 -0.12
N GLU A 419 -11.13 2.51 1.18
CA GLU A 419 -10.56 3.68 1.85
C GLU A 419 -9.02 3.67 1.82
N ASP A 420 -8.41 2.48 1.92
CA ASP A 420 -6.97 2.31 2.07
C ASP A 420 -6.37 1.39 1.00
N PRO A 421 -5.52 1.91 0.09
CA PRO A 421 -4.92 1.10 -0.98
C PRO A 421 -4.00 -0.03 -0.47
N SER A 422 -3.55 0.06 0.77
CA SER A 422 -2.68 -0.93 1.42
C SER A 422 -3.42 -1.84 2.39
N PHE A 423 -4.75 -1.84 2.40
CA PHE A 423 -5.56 -2.85 3.06
C PHE A 423 -6.21 -3.74 1.98
N ARG A 424 -5.94 -5.04 1.99
CA ARG A 424 -6.46 -5.98 0.97
C ARG A 424 -7.20 -7.14 1.60
N ILE A 425 -8.25 -7.59 0.92
CA ILE A 425 -9.05 -8.75 1.33
C ILE A 425 -8.71 -9.91 0.39
N GLU A 426 -8.31 -11.03 0.96
CA GLU A 426 -8.02 -12.27 0.26
C GLU A 426 -9.00 -13.35 0.74
N GLN A 427 -9.70 -14.01 -0.19
CA GLN A 427 -10.47 -15.20 0.14
C GLN A 427 -9.73 -16.44 -0.34
N ASN A 428 -9.28 -17.27 0.59
CA ASN A 428 -8.54 -18.47 0.27
C ASN A 428 -9.51 -19.65 0.10
N ALA A 429 -9.70 -20.11 -1.13
CA ALA A 429 -10.61 -21.22 -1.44
C ALA A 429 -10.20 -22.54 -0.78
N SER A 430 -8.89 -22.75 -0.55
CA SER A 430 -8.36 -23.98 0.03
C SER A 430 -8.60 -24.06 1.53
N THR A 431 -8.34 -22.96 2.26
CA THR A 431 -8.52 -22.92 3.71
C THR A 431 -9.93 -22.48 4.12
N ARG A 432 -10.71 -21.95 3.17
CA ARG A 432 -12.03 -21.33 3.38
C ARG A 432 -11.98 -20.20 4.40
N GLU A 433 -10.87 -19.48 4.43
CA GLU A 433 -10.66 -18.34 5.32
C GLU A 433 -10.74 -17.03 4.55
N THR A 434 -11.30 -16.00 5.20
CA THR A 434 -11.11 -14.61 4.80
C THR A 434 -9.89 -14.08 5.50
N VAL A 435 -8.89 -13.65 4.74
CA VAL A 435 -7.64 -13.10 5.22
C VAL A 435 -7.59 -11.63 4.86
N VAL A 436 -7.28 -10.77 5.83
CA VAL A 436 -6.98 -9.35 5.58
C VAL A 436 -5.49 -9.15 5.60
N ARG A 437 -4.98 -8.36 4.64
CA ARG A 437 -3.57 -8.02 4.47
C ARG A 437 -3.37 -6.54 4.73
N GLY A 438 -2.29 -6.20 5.44
CA GLY A 438 -1.85 -4.83 5.70
C GLY A 438 -0.33 -4.69 5.61
N LEU A 439 0.17 -3.47 5.78
CA LEU A 439 1.61 -3.15 5.76
C LEU A 439 2.36 -3.62 7.02
N GLY A 440 1.64 -3.99 8.07
CA GLY A 440 2.22 -4.43 9.33
C GLY A 440 1.16 -4.63 10.41
N GLU A 441 1.63 -5.04 11.58
CA GLU A 441 0.77 -5.34 12.73
C GLU A 441 0.02 -4.10 13.22
N LEU A 442 0.70 -2.94 13.30
CA LEU A 442 0.05 -1.71 13.74
C LEU A 442 -1.04 -1.29 12.76
N HIS A 443 -0.78 -1.38 11.45
CA HIS A 443 -1.80 -1.09 10.43
C HIS A 443 -3.05 -1.94 10.64
N LEU A 444 -2.93 -3.28 10.69
CA LEU A 444 -4.10 -4.14 10.86
C LEU A 444 -4.79 -3.93 12.21
N ARG A 445 -4.03 -3.65 13.28
CA ARG A 445 -4.61 -3.32 14.59
C ARG A 445 -5.53 -2.10 14.52
N ILE A 446 -5.07 -1.00 13.90
CA ILE A 446 -5.90 0.20 13.70
C ILE A 446 -7.13 -0.08 12.85
N MET A 447 -7.00 -0.92 11.81
CA MET A 447 -8.16 -1.32 10.98
C MET A 447 -9.19 -2.13 11.78
N LEU A 448 -8.75 -3.06 12.63
CA LEU A 448 -9.63 -3.85 13.50
C LEU A 448 -10.32 -2.98 14.57
N GLU A 449 -9.60 -2.03 15.17
CA GLU A 449 -10.17 -1.02 16.06
C GLU A 449 -11.25 -0.20 15.33
N ARG A 450 -10.96 0.25 14.10
CA ARG A 450 -11.91 1.00 13.27
C ARG A 450 -13.17 0.19 12.96
N MET A 451 -13.04 -1.11 12.67
CA MET A 451 -14.19 -2.02 12.49
C MET A 451 -15.08 -2.07 13.74
N LYS A 452 -14.45 -2.16 14.91
CA LYS A 452 -15.17 -2.23 16.18
C LYS A 452 -15.84 -0.90 16.53
N GLU A 453 -15.11 0.21 16.47
CA GLU A 453 -15.60 1.51 16.96
C GLU A 453 -16.55 2.20 15.99
N ARG A 454 -16.23 2.20 14.69
CA ARG A 454 -17.02 2.91 13.68
C ARG A 454 -18.19 2.07 13.16
N TYR A 455 -18.00 0.77 13.00
CA TYR A 455 -18.98 -0.12 12.38
C TYR A 455 -19.63 -1.10 13.35
N ASN A 456 -19.17 -1.16 14.61
CA ASN A 456 -19.67 -2.09 15.62
C ASN A 456 -19.61 -3.54 15.13
N VAL A 457 -18.47 -3.93 14.54
CA VAL A 457 -18.17 -5.30 14.09
C VAL A 457 -16.97 -5.81 14.87
N GLU A 458 -17.20 -6.82 15.72
CA GLU A 458 -16.13 -7.53 16.41
C GLU A 458 -15.74 -8.81 15.68
N VAL A 459 -14.44 -9.04 15.56
CA VAL A 459 -13.88 -10.22 14.90
C VAL A 459 -12.91 -10.95 15.82
N ASN A 460 -12.83 -12.26 15.65
CA ASN A 460 -11.73 -13.06 16.14
C ASN A 460 -10.65 -13.14 15.05
N THR A 461 -9.39 -12.99 15.45
CA THR A 461 -8.25 -13.03 14.54
C THR A 461 -7.32 -14.17 14.89
N ARG A 462 -6.70 -14.76 13.86
CA ARG A 462 -5.60 -15.72 14.02
C ARG A 462 -4.64 -15.59 12.83
N PRO A 463 -3.40 -16.11 12.93
CA PRO A 463 -2.56 -16.25 11.76
C PRO A 463 -3.26 -17.05 10.65
N PRO A 464 -3.12 -16.63 9.37
CA PRO A 464 -3.66 -17.36 8.24
C PRO A 464 -3.12 -18.79 8.18
N ARG A 465 -3.98 -19.76 7.87
CA ARG A 465 -3.53 -21.14 7.71
C ARG A 465 -2.69 -21.29 6.44
N ILE A 466 -1.62 -22.06 6.54
CA ILE A 466 -0.85 -22.49 5.39
C ILE A 466 -1.68 -23.52 4.61
N ALA A 467 -1.81 -23.31 3.30
CA ALA A 467 -2.55 -24.20 2.43
C ALA A 467 -1.72 -25.46 2.08
N TYR A 468 -1.47 -26.32 3.08
CA TYR A 468 -0.84 -27.62 2.86
C TYR A 468 -1.64 -28.51 1.90
N ARG A 469 -0.97 -29.52 1.36
CA ARG A 469 -1.54 -30.57 0.50
C ARG A 469 -1.12 -31.95 0.95
N GLU A 470 -1.85 -32.96 0.53
CA GLU A 470 -1.48 -34.36 0.72
C GLU A 470 -1.27 -35.03 -0.63
N THR A 471 -0.45 -36.07 -0.66
CA THR A 471 -0.20 -36.86 -1.88
C THR A 471 0.40 -38.20 -1.49
N ILE A 472 0.62 -39.08 -2.46
CA ILE A 472 1.25 -40.39 -2.26
C ILE A 472 2.61 -40.45 -2.96
N THR A 473 3.46 -41.41 -2.57
CA THR A 473 4.81 -41.55 -3.15
C THR A 473 5.06 -42.91 -3.79
N ALA A 474 4.18 -43.89 -3.56
CA ALA A 474 4.27 -45.21 -4.15
C ALA A 474 2.90 -45.69 -4.62
N PRO A 475 2.81 -46.50 -5.68
CA PRO A 475 1.56 -47.14 -6.04
C PRO A 475 1.13 -48.15 -4.97
N ALA A 476 -0.18 -48.24 -4.73
CA ALA A 476 -0.75 -49.21 -3.80
C ALA A 476 -2.15 -49.65 -4.24
N GLU A 477 -2.61 -50.73 -3.63
CA GLU A 477 -3.97 -51.23 -3.81
C GLU A 477 -4.73 -51.19 -2.49
N GLY A 478 -5.99 -50.80 -2.56
CA GLY A 478 -6.90 -50.78 -1.43
C GLY A 478 -8.25 -51.35 -1.80
N HIS A 479 -8.96 -51.84 -0.80
CA HIS A 479 -10.30 -52.36 -1.01
C HIS A 479 -11.16 -52.12 0.21
N HIS A 480 -12.47 -51.98 -0.01
CA HIS A 480 -13.41 -51.94 1.08
C HIS A 480 -14.72 -52.60 0.70
N ARG A 481 -15.23 -53.42 1.63
CA ARG A 481 -16.53 -54.06 1.55
C ARG A 481 -17.47 -53.42 2.56
N HIS A 482 -18.36 -52.56 2.07
CA HIS A 482 -19.42 -51.97 2.87
C HIS A 482 -20.62 -52.92 2.93
N LYS A 483 -20.94 -53.41 4.13
CA LYS A 483 -22.12 -54.24 4.39
C LYS A 483 -22.81 -53.76 5.67
N LYS A 484 -23.99 -53.13 5.55
CA LYS A 484 -24.82 -52.70 6.69
C LYS A 484 -26.18 -53.38 6.61
N GLN A 485 -26.50 -54.15 7.64
CA GLN A 485 -27.82 -54.76 7.87
C GLN A 485 -28.39 -54.18 9.16
N THR A 486 -28.86 -52.93 9.12
CA THR A 486 -29.76 -52.39 10.15
C THR A 486 -31.20 -52.68 9.73
N GLY A 487 -32.17 -52.63 10.65
CA GLY A 487 -33.58 -53.06 10.45
C GLY A 487 -34.40 -52.38 9.34
N GLY A 488 -33.75 -51.63 8.42
CA GLY A 488 -34.31 -51.11 7.18
C GLY A 488 -33.72 -51.80 5.93
N ALA A 489 -33.70 -51.10 4.80
CA ALA A 489 -33.19 -51.65 3.55
C ALA A 489 -31.66 -51.85 3.58
N GLY A 490 -31.20 -53.04 3.20
CA GLY A 490 -29.78 -53.41 3.21
C GLY A 490 -28.90 -52.50 2.35
N GLN A 491 -27.63 -52.41 2.74
CA GLN A 491 -26.57 -51.73 1.98
C GLN A 491 -25.43 -52.70 1.71
N PHE A 492 -25.06 -52.84 0.44
CA PHE A 492 -23.93 -53.66 -0.01
C PHE A 492 -23.15 -52.98 -1.14
N GLY A 493 -21.82 -52.90 -1.00
CA GLY A 493 -20.92 -52.51 -2.07
C GLY A 493 -19.49 -52.93 -1.74
N GLU A 494 -18.78 -53.51 -2.70
CA GLU A 494 -17.36 -53.84 -2.58
C GLU A 494 -16.62 -53.21 -3.75
N VAL A 495 -15.52 -52.51 -3.47
CA VAL A 495 -14.72 -51.80 -4.48
C VAL A 495 -13.25 -52.10 -4.25
N PHE A 496 -12.53 -52.41 -5.33
CA PHE A 496 -11.08 -52.54 -5.37
C PHE A 496 -10.48 -51.40 -6.19
N LEU A 497 -9.53 -50.70 -5.60
CA LEU A 497 -8.89 -49.52 -6.16
C LEU A 497 -7.38 -49.74 -6.23
N ARG A 498 -6.78 -49.23 -7.31
CA ARG A 498 -5.34 -49.01 -7.41
C ARG A 498 -5.08 -47.50 -7.43
N VAL A 499 -4.14 -47.04 -6.62
CA VAL A 499 -3.72 -45.64 -6.57
C VAL A 499 -2.27 -45.54 -7.01
N GLU A 500 -1.93 -44.51 -7.77
CA GLU A 500 -0.56 -44.21 -8.16
C GLU A 500 -0.30 -42.69 -8.18
N PRO A 501 0.91 -42.24 -7.82
CA PRO A 501 1.25 -40.82 -7.83
C PRO A 501 1.34 -40.29 -9.26
N LEU A 502 0.87 -39.07 -9.46
CA LEU A 502 1.09 -38.30 -10.68
C LEU A 502 2.24 -37.28 -10.48
N PRO A 503 2.84 -36.77 -11.56
CA PRO A 503 3.67 -35.57 -11.51
C PRO A 503 2.96 -34.40 -10.84
N ARG A 504 3.74 -33.50 -10.23
CA ARG A 504 3.23 -32.33 -9.51
C ARG A 504 2.45 -31.41 -10.44
N GLY A 505 1.25 -31.02 -10.00
CA GLY A 505 0.36 -30.11 -10.74
C GLY A 505 -0.56 -30.79 -11.73
N GLU A 506 -0.54 -32.13 -11.86
CA GLU A 506 -1.50 -32.87 -12.69
C GLU A 506 -2.85 -33.07 -11.99
N GLY A 507 -2.92 -32.90 -10.67
CA GLY A 507 -4.19 -32.92 -9.93
C GLY A 507 -4.75 -34.34 -9.75
N PHE A 508 -5.99 -34.59 -10.17
CA PHE A 508 -6.69 -35.85 -9.94
C PHE A 508 -7.18 -36.49 -11.24
N GLU A 509 -6.85 -37.77 -11.42
CA GLU A 509 -7.31 -38.58 -12.55
C GLU A 509 -8.08 -39.81 -12.06
N PHE A 510 -9.29 -40.02 -12.60
CA PHE A 510 -10.10 -41.21 -12.32
C PHE A 510 -10.17 -42.11 -13.56
N VAL A 511 -9.85 -43.39 -13.39
CA VAL A 511 -9.84 -44.39 -14.47
C VAL A 511 -10.81 -45.53 -14.14
N ASP A 512 -11.81 -45.73 -14.99
CA ASP A 512 -12.68 -46.92 -14.95
C ASP A 512 -12.04 -48.05 -15.77
N ALA A 513 -11.58 -49.10 -15.07
CA ALA A 513 -11.04 -50.32 -15.66
C ALA A 513 -11.91 -51.56 -15.37
N ILE A 514 -13.19 -51.37 -15.02
CA ILE A 514 -14.11 -52.46 -14.72
C ILE A 514 -14.42 -53.29 -15.97
N VAL A 515 -14.27 -54.62 -15.84
CA VAL A 515 -14.60 -55.60 -16.90
C VAL A 515 -15.73 -56.51 -16.43
N GLY A 516 -16.62 -56.92 -17.35
CA GLY A 516 -17.62 -57.95 -17.07
C GLY A 516 -18.81 -57.52 -16.19
N GLY A 517 -18.97 -56.23 -15.90
CA GLY A 517 -20.13 -55.69 -15.18
C GLY A 517 -20.18 -56.06 -13.69
N VAL A 518 -19.04 -56.35 -13.07
CA VAL A 518 -18.91 -56.68 -11.63
C VAL A 518 -19.32 -55.51 -10.72
N ILE A 519 -19.28 -54.29 -11.23
CA ILE A 519 -20.00 -53.12 -10.73
C ILE A 519 -20.84 -52.56 -11.89
N PRO A 520 -22.16 -52.40 -11.74
CA PRO A 520 -22.99 -51.73 -12.73
C PRO A 520 -22.50 -50.29 -13.01
N GLN A 521 -22.44 -49.89 -14.28
CA GLN A 521 -21.96 -48.57 -14.72
C GLN A 521 -22.65 -47.39 -14.02
N GLN A 522 -23.92 -47.54 -13.63
CA GLN A 522 -24.66 -46.54 -12.87
C GLN A 522 -24.08 -46.23 -11.47
N PHE A 523 -23.26 -47.11 -10.90
CA PHE A 523 -22.66 -46.94 -9.57
C PHE A 523 -21.20 -46.43 -9.62
N ILE A 524 -20.56 -46.40 -10.79
CA ILE A 524 -19.19 -45.88 -10.94
C ILE A 524 -19.08 -44.40 -10.51
N PRO A 525 -20.00 -43.49 -10.89
CA PRO A 525 -19.98 -42.11 -10.41
C PRO A 525 -20.10 -42.00 -8.88
N ALA A 526 -20.76 -42.97 -8.23
CA ALA A 526 -20.90 -43.03 -6.77
C ALA A 526 -19.56 -43.36 -6.10
N VAL A 527 -18.80 -44.28 -6.68
CA VAL A 527 -17.44 -44.63 -6.23
C VAL A 527 -16.52 -43.40 -6.36
N GLU A 528 -16.53 -42.75 -7.52
CA GLU A 528 -15.75 -41.53 -7.76
C GLU A 528 -16.12 -40.41 -6.79
N LYS A 529 -17.42 -40.20 -6.52
CA LYS A 529 -17.89 -39.24 -5.53
C LYS A 529 -17.36 -39.54 -4.13
N GLY A 530 -17.30 -40.81 -3.73
CA GLY A 530 -16.69 -41.23 -2.46
C GLY A 530 -15.19 -40.95 -2.39
N ILE A 531 -14.47 -41.13 -3.50
CA ILE A 531 -13.04 -40.78 -3.62
C ILE A 531 -12.86 -39.26 -3.50
N ARG A 532 -13.62 -38.46 -4.26
CA ARG A 532 -13.56 -36.99 -4.24
C ARG A 532 -13.81 -36.40 -2.86
N GLN A 533 -14.69 -37.01 -2.06
CA GLN A 533 -14.88 -36.61 -0.67
C GLN A 533 -13.61 -36.75 0.18
N VAL A 534 -12.80 -37.81 -0.03
CA VAL A 534 -11.51 -37.97 0.65
C VAL A 534 -10.47 -37.00 0.09
N LEU A 535 -10.47 -36.77 -1.23
CA LEU A 535 -9.57 -35.78 -1.85
C LEU A 535 -9.78 -34.40 -1.24
N GLU A 536 -11.02 -34.02 -0.91
CA GLU A 536 -11.34 -32.75 -0.25
C GLU A 536 -11.05 -32.77 1.25
N SER A 537 -11.35 -33.87 1.96
CA SER A 537 -11.22 -33.93 3.42
C SER A 537 -9.81 -34.27 3.92
N GLY A 538 -8.92 -34.71 3.03
CA GLY A 538 -7.62 -35.29 3.37
C GLY A 538 -7.72 -36.72 3.90
N ALA A 539 -6.57 -37.40 3.92
CA ALA A 539 -6.41 -38.78 4.35
C ALA A 539 -5.59 -38.91 5.65
N ILE A 540 -4.51 -38.12 5.79
CA ILE A 540 -3.56 -38.24 6.91
C ILE A 540 -3.46 -37.02 7.83
N ALA A 541 -3.69 -35.81 7.31
CA ALA A 541 -3.53 -34.55 8.03
C ALA A 541 -4.71 -33.59 7.84
N GLY A 542 -5.70 -33.97 7.02
CA GLY A 542 -6.91 -33.18 6.80
C GLY A 542 -6.78 -32.13 5.70
N TYR A 543 -5.77 -32.27 4.82
CA TYR A 543 -5.52 -31.35 3.72
C TYR A 543 -5.90 -31.97 2.37
N PRO A 544 -6.26 -31.14 1.37
CA PRO A 544 -6.63 -31.68 0.06
C PRO A 544 -5.55 -32.56 -0.55
N VAL A 545 -5.97 -33.73 -1.05
CA VAL A 545 -5.08 -34.70 -1.71
C VAL A 545 -4.98 -34.37 -3.19
N GLU A 546 -3.75 -34.20 -3.69
CA GLU A 546 -3.44 -33.86 -5.08
C GLU A 546 -2.37 -34.80 -5.68
N ASP A 547 -2.28 -34.76 -7.01
CA ASP A 547 -1.37 -35.54 -7.84
C ASP A 547 -1.54 -37.06 -7.66
N VAL A 548 -2.78 -37.54 -7.81
CA VAL A 548 -3.11 -38.96 -7.66
C VAL A 548 -4.00 -39.44 -8.80
N ARG A 549 -3.62 -40.57 -9.41
CA ARG A 549 -4.51 -41.35 -10.27
C ARG A 549 -5.15 -42.48 -9.47
N VAL A 550 -6.46 -42.64 -9.62
CA VAL A 550 -7.23 -43.71 -8.99
C VAL A 550 -7.91 -44.54 -10.06
N THR A 551 -7.54 -45.83 -10.12
CA THR A 551 -8.12 -46.80 -11.05
C THR A 551 -9.05 -47.74 -10.29
N VAL A 552 -10.33 -47.78 -10.66
CA VAL A 552 -11.26 -48.81 -10.19
C VAL A 552 -11.19 -50.01 -11.13
N TYR A 553 -10.77 -51.18 -10.62
CA TYR A 553 -10.48 -52.34 -11.47
C TYR A 553 -11.32 -53.57 -11.15
N ASP A 554 -11.91 -53.67 -9.95
CA ASP A 554 -12.79 -54.78 -9.56
C ASP A 554 -13.78 -54.34 -8.47
N GLY A 555 -14.79 -55.16 -8.21
CA GLY A 555 -15.76 -54.95 -7.15
C GLY A 555 -16.87 -55.99 -7.12
N LYS A 556 -17.84 -55.81 -6.21
CA LYS A 556 -19.04 -56.65 -6.16
C LYS A 556 -20.27 -55.82 -5.79
N TYR A 557 -21.40 -56.21 -6.37
CA TYR A 557 -22.71 -55.67 -6.03
C TYR A 557 -23.69 -56.81 -5.67
N HIS A 558 -24.78 -56.45 -4.99
CA HIS A 558 -25.90 -57.32 -4.70
C HIS A 558 -27.15 -56.71 -5.35
N PRO A 559 -27.95 -57.47 -6.13
CA PRO A 559 -29.06 -56.90 -6.90
C PRO A 559 -30.11 -56.13 -6.09
N VAL A 560 -30.28 -56.45 -4.80
CA VAL A 560 -31.31 -55.86 -3.93
C VAL A 560 -30.73 -54.87 -2.93
N ASP A 561 -29.51 -55.12 -2.44
CA ASP A 561 -28.93 -54.35 -1.34
C ASP A 561 -27.91 -53.30 -1.82
N SER A 562 -27.52 -53.32 -3.08
CA SER A 562 -26.61 -52.31 -3.63
C SER A 562 -27.32 -51.01 -3.97
N LYS A 563 -26.86 -49.95 -3.33
CA LYS A 563 -27.34 -48.57 -3.51
C LYS A 563 -26.16 -47.63 -3.68
N GLU A 564 -26.41 -46.47 -4.26
CA GLU A 564 -25.40 -45.42 -4.47
C GLU A 564 -24.61 -45.11 -3.19
N VAL A 565 -25.31 -44.94 -2.06
CA VAL A 565 -24.70 -44.66 -0.74
C VAL A 565 -23.70 -45.73 -0.30
N ALA A 566 -23.94 -47.00 -0.65
CA ALA A 566 -23.03 -48.09 -0.31
C ALA A 566 -21.72 -48.01 -1.10
N PHE A 567 -21.78 -47.60 -2.38
CA PHE A 567 -20.62 -47.42 -3.24
C PHE A 567 -19.84 -46.13 -2.95
N ILE A 568 -20.52 -45.06 -2.48
CA ILE A 568 -19.84 -43.87 -1.93
C ILE A 568 -19.01 -44.27 -0.71
N ALA A 569 -19.60 -45.01 0.25
CA ALA A 569 -18.90 -45.46 1.44
C ALA A 569 -17.75 -46.44 1.12
N ALA A 570 -17.97 -47.37 0.20
CA ALA A 570 -16.95 -48.30 -0.26
C ALA A 570 -15.79 -47.60 -0.99
N GLY A 571 -16.09 -46.63 -1.86
CA GLY A 571 -15.08 -45.79 -2.52
C GLY A 571 -14.25 -44.98 -1.53
N LYS A 572 -14.91 -44.30 -0.57
CA LYS A 572 -14.25 -43.52 0.49
C LYS A 572 -13.27 -44.36 1.31
N LYS A 573 -13.74 -45.47 1.88
CA LYS A 573 -12.93 -46.34 2.75
C LYS A 573 -11.89 -47.16 1.96
N GLY A 574 -12.21 -47.56 0.73
CA GLY A 574 -11.27 -48.27 -0.15
C GLY A 574 -10.11 -47.38 -0.59
N PHE A 575 -10.39 -46.10 -0.85
CA PHE A 575 -9.36 -45.13 -1.20
C PHE A 575 -8.47 -44.80 0.00
N LEU A 576 -9.03 -44.60 1.19
CA LEU A 576 -8.25 -44.43 2.43
C LEU A 576 -7.32 -45.63 2.68
N ASP A 577 -7.81 -46.87 2.54
CA ASP A 577 -6.99 -48.08 2.67
C ASP A 577 -5.83 -48.12 1.65
N ALA A 578 -6.08 -47.69 0.41
CA ALA A 578 -5.05 -47.60 -0.62
C ALA A 578 -4.00 -46.52 -0.29
N VAL A 579 -4.45 -45.31 0.06
CA VAL A 579 -3.59 -44.16 0.39
C VAL A 579 -2.68 -44.47 1.58
N MET A 580 -3.21 -45.12 2.63
CA MET A 580 -2.41 -45.49 3.81
C MET A 580 -1.28 -46.48 3.48
N LYS A 581 -1.43 -47.32 2.44
CA LYS A 581 -0.39 -48.23 1.95
C LYS A 581 0.56 -47.59 0.94
N ALA A 582 0.17 -46.44 0.36
CA ALA A 582 0.86 -45.73 -0.70
C ALA A 582 1.96 -44.76 -0.21
N LYS A 583 2.35 -44.85 1.07
CA LYS A 583 3.31 -43.94 1.74
C LYS A 583 2.91 -42.47 1.55
N PRO A 584 1.81 -42.04 2.18
CA PRO A 584 1.29 -40.69 2.02
C PRO A 584 2.21 -39.66 2.69
N ILE A 585 2.34 -38.49 2.07
CA ILE A 585 3.14 -37.38 2.57
C ILE A 585 2.33 -36.09 2.54
N VAL A 586 2.75 -35.13 3.37
CA VAL A 586 2.21 -33.77 3.37
C VAL A 586 3.17 -32.87 2.59
N LEU A 587 2.62 -31.98 1.77
CA LEU A 587 3.35 -30.97 1.03
C LEU A 587 3.07 -29.57 1.60
N GLU A 588 4.10 -28.73 1.65
CA GLU A 588 3.99 -27.30 1.95
C GLU A 588 4.23 -26.45 0.71
N PRO A 589 3.60 -25.26 0.64
CA PRO A 589 3.86 -24.32 -0.43
C PRO A 589 5.24 -23.67 -0.26
N ILE A 590 6.05 -23.75 -1.32
CA ILE A 590 7.29 -23.02 -1.50
C ILE A 590 6.99 -21.76 -2.29
N VAL A 591 7.48 -20.63 -1.80
CA VAL A 591 7.36 -19.34 -2.48
C VAL A 591 8.71 -18.89 -3.02
N ASP A 592 8.68 -18.31 -4.21
CA ASP A 592 9.75 -17.45 -4.69
C ASP A 592 9.67 -16.14 -3.90
N ILE A 593 10.78 -15.72 -3.32
CA ILE A 593 10.88 -14.52 -2.49
C ILE A 593 11.97 -13.59 -3.03
N GLU A 594 11.63 -12.31 -3.18
CA GLU A 594 12.60 -11.26 -3.49
C GLU A 594 12.58 -10.23 -2.37
N VAL A 595 13.73 -9.98 -1.75
CA VAL A 595 13.87 -9.07 -0.61
C VAL A 595 14.77 -7.91 -1.00
N THR A 596 14.22 -6.71 -1.03
CA THR A 596 14.94 -5.48 -1.36
C THR A 596 15.34 -4.77 -0.07
N VAL A 597 16.65 -4.62 0.17
CA VAL A 597 17.22 -4.07 1.41
C VAL A 597 18.43 -3.19 1.14
N PRO A 598 18.83 -2.31 2.07
CA PRO A 598 20.12 -1.63 1.98
C PRO A 598 21.28 -2.62 1.92
N GLN A 599 22.34 -2.27 1.19
CA GLN A 599 23.51 -3.13 1.00
C GLN A 599 24.15 -3.58 2.32
N ASP A 600 24.14 -2.72 3.33
CA ASP A 600 24.71 -3.02 4.66
C ASP A 600 23.95 -4.14 5.40
N ASN A 601 22.66 -4.32 5.11
CA ASN A 601 21.82 -5.33 5.75
C ASN A 601 21.74 -6.65 4.96
N MET A 602 22.39 -6.73 3.78
CA MET A 602 22.33 -7.91 2.91
C MET A 602 22.74 -9.20 3.64
N GLY A 603 23.79 -9.14 4.47
CA GLY A 603 24.31 -10.31 5.19
C GLY A 603 23.31 -10.87 6.22
N ASP A 604 22.70 -9.99 7.01
CA ASP A 604 21.71 -10.36 8.03
C ASP A 604 20.46 -10.97 7.39
N VAL A 605 20.00 -10.40 6.29
CA VAL A 605 18.82 -10.86 5.54
C VAL A 605 19.07 -12.21 4.89
N ALA A 606 20.23 -12.40 4.26
CA ALA A 606 20.64 -13.67 3.68
C ALA A 606 20.77 -14.77 4.77
N GLY A 607 21.38 -14.43 5.90
CA GLY A 607 21.50 -15.32 7.05
C GLY A 607 20.13 -15.70 7.64
N GLY A 608 19.24 -14.72 7.80
CA GLY A 608 17.89 -14.92 8.31
C GLY A 608 17.04 -15.83 7.42
N LEU A 609 17.07 -15.62 6.10
CA LEU A 609 16.37 -16.50 5.14
C LEU A 609 16.94 -17.93 5.17
N SER A 610 18.26 -18.07 5.19
CA SER A 610 18.90 -19.39 5.26
C SER A 610 18.55 -20.14 6.55
N GLY A 611 18.45 -19.43 7.66
CA GLY A 611 17.99 -19.97 8.95
C GLY A 611 16.54 -20.49 8.90
N LYS A 612 15.71 -19.95 8.02
CA LYS A 612 14.30 -20.30 7.77
C LYS A 612 14.11 -21.29 6.63
N ARG A 613 15.09 -22.18 6.41
CA ARG A 613 15.10 -23.16 5.30
C ARG A 613 15.04 -22.52 3.91
N GLY A 614 15.31 -21.23 3.80
CA GLY A 614 15.38 -20.51 2.54
C GLY A 614 16.63 -20.90 1.75
N LYS A 615 16.47 -21.04 0.43
CA LYS A 615 17.56 -21.24 -0.53
C LYS A 615 17.74 -19.97 -1.32
N ILE A 616 18.89 -19.32 -1.17
CA ILE A 616 19.20 -18.10 -1.92
C ILE A 616 19.58 -18.48 -3.35
N SER A 617 18.91 -17.87 -4.32
CA SER A 617 19.15 -18.09 -5.74
C SER A 617 20.12 -17.05 -6.32
N GLY A 618 20.13 -15.83 -5.78
CA GLY A 618 21.05 -14.80 -6.24
C GLY A 618 20.89 -13.46 -5.51
N THR A 619 21.78 -12.54 -5.84
CA THR A 619 21.72 -11.14 -5.38
C THR A 619 21.89 -10.19 -6.57
N THR A 620 21.10 -9.13 -6.61
CA THR A 620 21.15 -8.11 -7.67
C THR A 620 21.30 -6.74 -7.02
N SER A 621 22.39 -6.04 -7.31
CA SER A 621 22.58 -4.65 -6.86
C SER A 621 21.66 -3.70 -7.64
N LEU A 622 20.98 -2.81 -6.93
CA LEU A 622 20.19 -1.73 -7.49
C LEU A 622 20.92 -0.39 -7.34
N SER A 623 20.48 0.62 -8.09
CA SER A 623 20.88 2.01 -7.87
C SER A 623 20.46 2.49 -6.47
N GLY A 624 21.25 3.38 -5.86
CA GLY A 624 20.91 3.97 -4.55
C GLY A 624 21.30 3.13 -3.33
N GLY A 625 22.25 2.20 -3.47
CA GLY A 625 22.78 1.41 -2.35
C GLY A 625 21.83 0.32 -1.85
N MET A 626 20.83 -0.06 -2.66
CA MET A 626 19.91 -1.15 -2.38
C MET A 626 20.36 -2.44 -3.09
N VAL A 627 19.99 -3.58 -2.52
CA VAL A 627 20.26 -4.91 -3.06
C VAL A 627 18.98 -5.74 -2.98
N ILE A 628 18.68 -6.47 -4.05
CA ILE A 628 17.66 -7.52 -4.06
C ILE A 628 18.34 -8.85 -3.73
N VAL A 629 17.83 -9.55 -2.72
CA VAL A 629 18.16 -10.94 -2.40
C VAL A 629 17.01 -11.82 -2.87
N SER A 630 17.24 -12.65 -3.89
CA SER A 630 16.22 -13.55 -4.44
C SER A 630 16.45 -14.99 -3.97
N GLY A 631 15.39 -15.72 -3.70
CA GLY A 631 15.47 -17.11 -3.25
C GLY A 631 14.12 -17.81 -3.21
N GLN A 632 14.12 -19.00 -2.64
CA GLN A 632 12.92 -19.79 -2.37
C GLN A 632 12.85 -20.13 -0.88
N ALA A 633 11.67 -20.00 -0.28
CA ALA A 633 11.47 -20.38 1.11
C ALA A 633 10.08 -21.01 1.31
N PRO A 634 9.93 -21.92 2.29
CA PRO A 634 8.61 -22.39 2.68
C PRO A 634 7.78 -21.25 3.25
N LEU A 635 6.53 -21.10 2.79
CA LEU A 635 5.64 -20.03 3.27
C LEU A 635 5.42 -20.12 4.79
N SER A 636 5.47 -21.34 5.33
CA SER A 636 5.33 -21.64 6.76
C SER A 636 6.37 -20.96 7.65
N GLU A 637 7.55 -20.65 7.10
CA GLU A 637 8.65 -20.03 7.85
C GLU A 637 8.60 -18.48 7.78
N LEU A 638 7.77 -17.94 6.90
CA LEU A 638 7.70 -16.51 6.58
C LEU A 638 6.59 -15.75 7.32
N GLU A 639 5.86 -16.40 8.22
CA GLU A 639 4.70 -15.83 8.93
C GLU A 639 5.01 -14.47 9.60
N MET A 640 6.15 -14.38 10.27
CA MET A 640 6.61 -13.17 10.97
C MET A 640 7.70 -12.40 10.22
N TYR A 641 7.98 -12.76 8.97
CA TYR A 641 9.13 -12.25 8.23
C TYR A 641 9.07 -10.73 8.01
N GLN A 642 7.88 -10.17 7.80
CA GLN A 642 7.72 -8.71 7.67
C GLN A 642 8.22 -7.94 8.89
N SER A 643 7.93 -8.44 10.10
CA SER A 643 8.34 -7.80 11.36
C SER A 643 9.83 -7.98 11.61
N GLU A 644 10.35 -9.18 11.34
CA GLU A 644 11.79 -9.46 11.43
C GLU A 644 12.58 -8.59 10.44
N LEU A 645 12.14 -8.49 9.18
CA LEU A 645 12.76 -7.67 8.14
C LEU A 645 12.77 -6.19 8.52
N LYS A 646 11.64 -5.67 9.04
CA LYS A 646 11.60 -4.30 9.57
C LYS A 646 12.63 -4.10 10.68
N SER A 647 12.76 -5.05 11.61
CA SER A 647 13.74 -4.96 12.69
C SER A 647 15.20 -5.01 12.18
N MET A 648 15.49 -5.88 11.20
CA MET A 648 16.85 -6.03 10.65
C MET A 648 17.29 -4.82 9.83
N THR A 649 16.36 -4.17 9.13
CA THR A 649 16.66 -3.10 8.16
C THR A 649 16.28 -1.70 8.64
N GLY A 650 15.87 -1.56 9.90
CA GLY A 650 15.24 -0.35 10.44
C GLY A 650 13.89 0.00 9.77
N GLY A 651 13.35 -0.85 8.90
CA GLY A 651 12.13 -0.61 8.12
C GLY A 651 12.36 -0.21 6.67
N ALA A 652 13.62 -0.16 6.21
CA ALA A 652 13.96 0.12 4.81
C ALA A 652 13.72 -1.10 3.89
N GLY A 653 13.69 -2.29 4.46
CA GLY A 653 13.47 -3.53 3.74
C GLY A 653 12.04 -3.72 3.26
N SER A 654 11.89 -4.28 2.07
CA SER A 654 10.62 -4.76 1.53
C SER A 654 10.81 -6.12 0.88
N TYR A 655 9.74 -6.89 0.72
CA TYR A 655 9.80 -8.16 0.02
C TYR A 655 8.52 -8.47 -0.74
N THR A 656 8.64 -9.26 -1.80
CA THR A 656 7.55 -9.86 -2.56
C THR A 656 7.64 -11.37 -2.43
N ILE A 657 6.48 -12.05 -2.49
CA ILE A 657 6.42 -13.50 -2.56
C ILE A 657 5.44 -13.94 -3.64
N GLU A 658 5.77 -15.01 -4.35
CA GLU A 658 4.90 -15.66 -5.33
C GLU A 658 4.92 -17.16 -5.11
N LEU A 659 3.78 -17.84 -5.26
CA LEU A 659 3.73 -19.29 -5.14
C LEU A 659 4.54 -19.93 -6.27
N SER A 660 5.55 -20.72 -5.91
CA SER A 660 6.40 -21.42 -6.86
C SER A 660 5.86 -22.82 -7.14
N HIS A 661 5.82 -23.65 -6.09
CA HIS A 661 5.43 -25.06 -6.16
C HIS A 661 5.18 -25.63 -4.75
N TYR A 662 4.94 -26.93 -4.67
CA TYR A 662 4.74 -27.66 -3.42
C TYR A 662 5.83 -28.70 -3.21
N ASP A 663 6.47 -28.66 -2.03
CA ASP A 663 7.52 -29.60 -1.64
C ASP A 663 7.11 -30.43 -0.41
N PRO A 664 7.67 -31.64 -0.23
CA PRO A 664 7.46 -32.44 0.98
C PRO A 664 7.89 -31.70 2.24
N VAL A 665 7.03 -31.70 3.27
CA VAL A 665 7.38 -31.13 4.57
C VAL A 665 8.47 -31.96 5.27
N PRO A 666 9.26 -31.38 6.18
CA PRO A 666 10.18 -32.15 7.02
C PRO A 666 9.43 -33.20 7.86
N ALA A 667 10.09 -34.33 8.13
CA ALA A 667 9.48 -35.47 8.83
C ALA A 667 8.88 -35.09 10.20
N ASN A 668 9.54 -34.20 10.95
CA ASN A 668 9.04 -33.72 12.24
C ASN A 668 7.73 -32.92 12.08
N THR A 669 7.68 -32.03 11.09
CA THR A 669 6.49 -31.25 10.76
C THR A 669 5.34 -32.15 10.31
N GLN A 670 5.63 -33.17 9.48
CA GLN A 670 4.62 -34.16 9.07
C GLN A 670 3.99 -34.86 10.28
N GLN A 671 4.82 -35.33 11.23
CA GLN A 671 4.32 -36.01 12.44
C GLN A 671 3.45 -35.09 13.29
N GLN A 672 3.82 -33.81 13.41
CA GLN A 672 3.03 -32.83 14.14
C GLN A 672 1.67 -32.59 13.48
N LEU A 673 1.64 -32.33 12.17
CA LEU A 673 0.41 -32.09 11.41
C LEU A 673 -0.54 -33.31 11.46
N MET A 674 0.00 -34.52 11.40
CA MET A 674 -0.78 -35.75 11.55
C MET A 674 -1.33 -35.93 12.97
N ALA A 675 -0.62 -35.50 14.00
CA ALA A 675 -1.07 -35.59 15.39
C ALA A 675 -2.20 -34.58 15.72
N GLU A 676 -2.17 -33.42 15.07
CA GLU A 676 -3.22 -32.39 15.18
C GLU A 676 -4.51 -32.81 14.45
N PHE A 677 -4.39 -33.67 13.44
CA PHE A 677 -5.53 -34.19 12.69
C PHE A 677 -6.34 -35.19 13.53
N LYS A 678 -7.55 -34.77 13.90
CA LYS A 678 -8.59 -35.66 14.42
C LYS A 678 -9.53 -35.99 13.25
N PRO A 679 -9.45 -37.18 12.64
CA PRO A 679 -10.40 -37.55 11.61
C PRO A 679 -11.81 -37.43 12.20
N GLY A 680 -12.69 -36.71 11.50
CA GLY A 680 -14.04 -36.45 11.95
C GLY A 680 -14.69 -37.76 12.41
N GLN A 681 -15.07 -37.83 13.69
CA GLN A 681 -15.91 -38.89 14.20
C GLN A 681 -17.32 -38.71 13.59
N GLU A 682 -17.49 -39.09 12.32
CA GLU A 682 -18.80 -39.28 11.71
C GLU A 682 -19.21 -40.75 11.89
N GLU A 683 -20.10 -40.95 12.87
CA GLU A 683 -21.14 -41.98 13.00
C GLU A 683 -20.93 -43.32 12.27
N ASP A 684 -20.53 -44.34 13.03
CA ASP A 684 -20.76 -45.76 12.68
C ASP A 684 -22.26 -46.12 12.60
#